data_AF-A0A8S3Q344-F1
#
_entry.id   AF-A0A8S3Q344-F1
#
_cell.length_a   1.000
_cell.length_b   1.000
_cell.length_c   1.000
_cell.angle_alpha   90.00
_cell.angle_beta   90.00
_cell.angle_gamma   90.00
#
_symmetry.space_group_name_H-M   'P 1'
#
loop_
_entity.id
_entity.type
_entity.pdbx_description
1 polymer ?
#
loop_
_entity_poly.entity_id
_entity_poly.type
_entity_poly.pdbx_seq_one_letter_code
_entity_poly.pdbx_strand_id
1 'polypeptide(L)'
;MEYIIILTVMLFSITKVIPEDNLKKPIFNAMTPYFWVKSINETIPENRDGSFMYGGHSCQITNFHYLFRHAARYPSLTWIQKMDNISTVLREDPTVVTKYPFIGNWRTPFPKSKQYQQSTVGDKEMLQLGERFGKRFRNNVRKNAGKIMFETTSKDRTKQSKSKFCLGLENVMGKQSITTSTDDRLLRYYDYCGKYVKEVDQNNETLTEFYKFLNGVEMKSVVNKVRQKIGTSEIEPAEVVTIQQICAFELGMFEKSNWCQFFDMEDLLIIDYLIDIRNYWEMGYGYNINWQTSCAYTSRLFKMFRNVVNGKRHNEIYPEPFVIQFGHTDTIIPLYTAFGLFNNSQKLLADNYLMNKNRTFRTSLIGPFSANLGFGLYKCDTTMAYVIRLFVNEEPVVIPACGQTSCLFSEFETYYHHLANCNVKQICEINTNMTAVLGNESFMKPLFNTKTLYFWLKDPAESIPDNQYNTLNHNGQTCQLEGLNVLFRHGARYPTIKWIKWMTALQIKLASDSKVISRYPFIKQWSNPFPETKEGTLSRVGEYEMLRLANRFARRFKSSLQGNLNHINFSYTHKNRTQNSYKYFYEGLNETLQTNTQEPNAKVDDEQLRFYDNCHKYNVEVEGNRNTTTEYEAFLRGKKMTNVIRKVETKLGFYNLSAVEVVVINQICALELGMFNNSDWCKLFDVDDLLVIDYLQNIEDYYEKGYAYPINWKQSCPFTSYMFKRYDHTVSTASLQHNKVPQLDISFGHSETIVPVYTAFGLFHDAEPLRADNFDVNKNRTFHGAVIGPFSANLAVALYKCDANSDHVIKMFVNEDPVIIPACGKTVCSYGDFKNYYSKLADCNFAQICQNDPNKPAFG
;
A
#
# COMPACT_ATOMS: atom_id res chain seq x y z
N MET A 1 -26.40 -33.32 67.66
CA MET A 1 -24.99 -32.87 67.69
C MET A 1 -24.18 -34.09 67.31
N GLU A 2 -23.67 -34.26 66.10
CA GLU A 2 -22.92 -33.36 65.24
C GLU A 2 -22.76 -33.99 63.83
N TYR A 3 -22.35 -33.17 62.85
CA TYR A 3 -21.82 -33.48 61.50
C TYR A 3 -22.78 -33.93 60.38
N ILE A 4 -23.20 -32.94 59.59
CA ILE A 4 -23.52 -33.05 58.15
C ILE A 4 -22.33 -32.45 57.39
N ILE A 5 -21.63 -33.25 56.57
CA ILE A 5 -20.77 -32.76 55.49
C ILE A 5 -21.27 -33.34 54.17
N ILE A 6 -21.51 -32.41 53.26
CA ILE A 6 -22.13 -32.51 51.96
C ILE A 6 -21.14 -33.12 50.95
N LEU A 7 -21.54 -34.22 50.30
CA LEU A 7 -20.98 -34.68 49.02
C LEU A 7 -21.84 -34.08 47.90
N THR A 8 -21.41 -32.99 47.29
CA THR A 8 -21.92 -32.55 45.97
C THR A 8 -20.87 -32.89 44.91
N VAL A 9 -21.32 -33.66 43.94
CA VAL A 9 -20.57 -34.17 42.79
C VAL A 9 -20.03 -33.00 41.95
N MET A 10 -18.70 -32.81 41.95
CA MET A 10 -17.99 -32.07 40.90
C MET A 10 -17.86 -32.97 39.67
N LEU A 11 -18.79 -32.83 38.72
CA LEU A 11 -18.54 -33.20 37.32
C LEU A 11 -17.65 -32.11 36.70
N PHE A 12 -16.35 -32.19 36.95
CA PHE A 12 -15.37 -31.49 36.11
C PHE A 12 -15.39 -32.14 34.72
N SER A 13 -15.98 -31.47 33.73
CA SER A 13 -15.63 -31.72 32.34
C SER A 13 -14.14 -31.42 32.18
N ILE A 14 -13.31 -32.46 32.14
CA ILE A 14 -11.91 -32.37 31.76
C ILE A 14 -11.88 -31.97 30.28
N THR A 15 -11.86 -30.67 30.00
CA THR A 15 -11.44 -30.19 28.69
C THR A 15 -9.97 -30.56 28.54
N LYS A 16 -9.67 -31.56 27.71
CA LYS A 16 -8.30 -31.90 27.31
C LYS A 16 -7.68 -30.67 26.65
N VAL A 17 -6.96 -29.86 27.41
CA VAL A 17 -6.08 -28.82 26.87
C VAL A 17 -4.95 -29.54 26.13
N ILE A 18 -4.74 -29.22 24.85
CA ILE A 18 -3.61 -29.76 24.10
C ILE A 18 -2.34 -29.14 24.71
N PRO A 19 -1.36 -29.93 25.17
CA PRO A 19 -0.07 -29.41 25.61
C PRO A 19 0.53 -28.52 24.51
N GLU A 20 1.06 -27.35 24.86
CA GLU A 20 1.59 -26.38 23.89
C GLU A 20 2.65 -26.97 22.94
N ASP A 21 3.44 -27.94 23.42
CA ASP A 21 4.42 -28.66 22.59
C ASP A 21 3.78 -29.48 21.46
N ASN A 22 2.53 -29.94 21.63
CA ASN A 22 1.79 -30.63 20.58
C ASN A 22 1.25 -29.68 19.50
N LEU A 23 1.23 -28.37 19.76
CA LEU A 23 0.81 -27.32 18.82
C LEU A 23 1.96 -26.74 18.01
N LYS A 24 3.22 -26.99 18.38
CA LYS A 24 4.44 -26.59 17.63
C LYS A 24 4.60 -27.41 16.35
N LYS A 25 3.64 -27.26 15.45
CA LYS A 25 3.44 -27.99 14.19
C LYS A 25 3.06 -27.01 13.08
N PRO A 26 3.18 -27.40 11.80
CA PRO A 26 2.78 -26.55 10.68
C PRO A 26 1.27 -26.52 10.49
N ILE A 27 0.58 -25.82 11.39
CA ILE A 27 -0.89 -25.70 11.45
C ILE A 27 -1.36 -24.25 11.57
N PHE A 28 -0.45 -23.29 11.48
CA PHE A 28 -0.73 -21.88 11.65
C PHE A 28 -0.48 -21.11 10.36
N ASN A 29 -0.87 -21.69 9.21
CA ASN A 29 -0.77 -21.10 7.88
C ASN A 29 0.60 -20.42 7.61
N ALA A 30 0.63 -19.39 6.78
CA ALA A 30 1.84 -18.62 6.50
C ALA A 30 2.44 -17.86 7.71
N MET A 31 1.86 -17.98 8.92
CA MET A 31 2.43 -17.47 10.17
C MET A 31 3.24 -18.52 10.94
N THR A 32 3.27 -19.77 10.45
CA THR A 32 4.07 -20.85 11.02
C THR A 32 5.55 -20.45 11.05
N PRO A 33 6.22 -20.45 12.21
CA PRO A 33 7.67 -20.32 12.31
C PRO A 33 8.38 -21.45 11.55
N TYR A 34 9.50 -21.12 10.92
CA TYR A 34 10.20 -22.05 10.03
C TYR A 34 10.64 -23.34 10.73
N PHE A 35 11.05 -23.23 11.99
CA PHE A 35 11.55 -24.36 12.77
C PHE A 35 10.48 -25.40 13.13
N TRP A 36 9.18 -25.09 12.95
CA TRP A 36 8.10 -26.07 13.05
C TRP A 36 7.91 -26.89 11.77
N VAL A 37 8.51 -26.43 10.66
CA VAL A 37 8.56 -27.17 9.38
C VAL A 37 9.87 -27.95 9.27
N LYS A 38 11.00 -27.31 9.61
CA LYS A 38 12.34 -27.89 9.50
C LYS A 38 13.10 -27.75 10.81
N SER A 39 13.44 -28.88 11.44
CA SER A 39 14.04 -28.89 12.78
C SER A 39 15.39 -28.17 12.85
N ILE A 40 15.62 -27.45 13.95
CA ILE A 40 16.88 -26.77 14.26
C ILE A 40 18.03 -27.77 14.48
N ASN A 41 17.70 -28.99 14.94
CA ASN A 41 18.69 -30.01 15.31
C ASN A 41 19.09 -30.93 14.16
N GLU A 42 18.63 -30.66 12.94
CA GLU A 42 18.99 -31.48 11.79
C GLU A 42 20.46 -31.26 11.41
N THR A 43 21.27 -32.29 11.59
CA THR A 43 22.67 -32.30 11.18
C THR A 43 22.75 -32.40 9.65
N ILE A 44 23.18 -31.31 9.00
CA ILE A 44 23.41 -31.29 7.55
C ILE A 44 24.88 -31.59 7.28
N PRO A 45 25.20 -32.69 6.56
CA PRO A 45 26.57 -32.99 6.13
C PRO A 45 27.16 -31.82 5.33
N GLU A 46 28.44 -31.54 5.53
CA GLU A 46 29.11 -30.53 4.70
C GLU A 46 29.08 -30.93 3.23
N ASN A 47 28.85 -29.95 2.35
CA ASN A 47 28.78 -30.15 0.90
C ASN A 47 27.69 -31.12 0.41
N ARG A 48 26.69 -31.44 1.24
CA ARG A 48 25.58 -32.36 0.90
C ARG A 48 25.01 -32.12 -0.50
N ASP A 49 24.91 -30.86 -0.93
CA ASP A 49 24.27 -30.48 -2.19
C ASP A 49 25.22 -29.77 -3.16
N GLY A 50 26.51 -29.70 -2.84
CA GLY A 50 27.54 -29.19 -3.74
C GLY A 50 27.78 -30.10 -4.95
N SER A 51 27.49 -31.39 -4.80
CA SER A 51 27.58 -32.40 -5.87
C SER A 51 26.67 -33.59 -5.63
N PHE A 52 26.29 -34.31 -6.68
CA PHE A 52 25.56 -35.57 -6.58
C PHE A 52 25.78 -36.45 -7.81
N MET A 53 25.32 -37.71 -7.75
CA MET A 53 25.36 -38.64 -8.88
C MET A 53 24.08 -38.55 -9.70
N TYR A 54 24.18 -38.39 -11.02
CA TYR A 54 23.06 -38.43 -11.96
C TYR A 54 23.41 -39.32 -13.15
N GLY A 55 22.60 -40.35 -13.41
CA GLY A 55 22.82 -41.28 -14.53
C GLY A 55 24.20 -41.98 -14.50
N GLY A 56 24.76 -42.24 -13.31
CA GLY A 56 26.10 -42.83 -13.16
C GLY A 56 27.26 -41.83 -13.26
N HIS A 57 26.99 -40.53 -13.44
CA HIS A 57 27.99 -39.48 -13.55
C HIS A 57 28.00 -38.55 -12.33
N SER A 58 29.19 -38.10 -11.92
CA SER A 58 29.36 -37.06 -10.91
C SER A 58 28.99 -35.71 -11.50
N CYS A 59 28.15 -34.95 -10.80
CA CYS A 59 27.68 -33.64 -11.20
C CYS A 59 27.97 -32.61 -10.10
N GLN A 60 28.62 -31.51 -10.47
CA GLN A 60 29.06 -30.45 -9.56
C GLN A 60 28.24 -29.18 -9.76
N ILE A 61 27.81 -28.52 -8.68
CA ILE A 61 27.03 -27.29 -8.81
C ILE A 61 27.88 -26.18 -9.40
N THR A 62 27.32 -25.51 -10.41
CA THR A 62 27.97 -24.43 -11.16
C THR A 62 27.28 -23.09 -10.96
N ASN A 63 25.98 -23.12 -10.65
CA ASN A 63 25.18 -21.93 -10.40
C ASN A 63 24.03 -22.28 -9.43
N PHE A 64 23.67 -21.36 -8.53
CA PHE A 64 22.40 -21.46 -7.79
C PHE A 64 21.68 -20.13 -7.68
N HIS A 65 20.36 -20.24 -7.54
CA HIS A 65 19.44 -19.17 -7.18
C HIS A 65 18.62 -19.60 -5.98
N TYR A 66 18.72 -18.88 -4.87
CA TYR A 66 17.90 -19.13 -3.69
C TYR A 66 17.06 -17.91 -3.37
N LEU A 67 15.74 -18.07 -3.31
CA LEU A 67 14.80 -17.06 -2.89
C LEU A 67 14.26 -17.43 -1.50
N PHE A 68 14.48 -16.57 -0.53
CA PHE A 68 13.95 -16.67 0.82
C PHE A 68 12.77 -15.70 0.98
N ARG A 69 11.70 -16.13 1.62
CA ARG A 69 10.73 -15.23 2.22
C ARG A 69 11.38 -14.55 3.42
N HIS A 70 10.99 -13.33 3.73
CA HIS A 70 11.35 -12.71 5.01
C HIS A 70 11.05 -13.61 6.22
N ALA A 71 11.81 -13.42 7.29
CA ALA A 71 11.71 -14.20 8.50
C ALA A 71 10.47 -13.88 9.35
N ALA A 72 10.30 -14.62 10.45
CA ALA A 72 9.28 -14.34 11.44
C ALA A 72 9.33 -12.88 11.90
N ARG A 73 8.16 -12.25 11.98
CA ARG A 73 8.00 -10.80 12.18
C ARG A 73 6.83 -10.48 13.09
N TYR A 74 6.82 -9.27 13.61
CA TYR A 74 5.67 -8.72 14.31
C TYR A 74 4.44 -8.58 13.38
N PRO A 75 3.21 -8.63 13.94
CA PRO A 75 1.99 -8.45 13.17
C PRO A 75 1.90 -7.05 12.51
N SER A 76 0.94 -6.89 11.60
CA SER A 76 0.61 -5.56 11.06
C SER A 76 -0.19 -4.74 12.07
N LEU A 77 -0.21 -3.41 11.92
CA LEU A 77 -1.03 -2.54 12.78
C LEU A 77 -2.51 -2.95 12.80
N THR A 78 -3.08 -3.34 11.65
CA THR A 78 -4.47 -3.81 11.57
C THR A 78 -4.69 -5.06 12.41
N TRP A 79 -3.74 -6.00 12.43
CA TRP A 79 -3.85 -7.19 13.27
C TRP A 79 -3.67 -6.87 14.75
N ILE A 80 -2.71 -6.00 15.10
CA ILE A 80 -2.53 -5.54 16.48
C ILE A 80 -3.82 -4.89 17.01
N GLN A 81 -4.49 -4.06 16.21
CA GLN A 81 -5.77 -3.44 16.57
C GLN A 81 -6.90 -4.47 16.74
N LYS A 82 -6.98 -5.47 15.87
CA LYS A 82 -7.97 -6.56 16.04
C LYS A 82 -7.74 -7.34 17.33
N MET A 83 -6.49 -7.62 17.66
CA MET A 83 -6.11 -8.29 18.91
C MET A 83 -6.48 -7.44 20.14
N ASP A 84 -6.18 -6.14 20.10
CA ASP A 84 -6.58 -5.18 21.14
C ASP A 84 -8.12 -5.19 21.33
N ASN A 85 -8.88 -5.12 20.23
CA ASN A 85 -10.33 -5.05 20.26
C ASN A 85 -10.96 -6.30 20.86
N ILE A 86 -10.62 -7.51 20.37
CA ILE A 86 -11.22 -8.75 20.91
C ILE A 86 -10.85 -8.95 22.38
N SER A 87 -9.64 -8.55 22.79
CA SER A 87 -9.27 -8.60 24.21
C SER A 87 -10.08 -7.64 25.08
N THR A 88 -10.52 -6.51 24.52
CA THR A 88 -11.32 -5.51 25.23
C THR A 88 -12.74 -6.01 25.40
N VAL A 89 -13.36 -6.52 24.32
CA VAL A 89 -14.69 -7.15 24.34
C VAL A 89 -14.74 -8.26 25.40
N LEU A 90 -13.79 -9.19 25.38
CA LEU A 90 -13.76 -10.31 26.34
C LEU A 90 -13.42 -9.90 27.78
N ARG A 91 -12.76 -8.74 27.97
CA ARG A 91 -12.42 -8.21 29.29
C ARG A 91 -13.61 -7.51 29.95
N GLU A 92 -14.51 -6.96 29.15
CA GLU A 92 -15.72 -6.28 29.64
C GLU A 92 -16.80 -7.27 30.12
N ASP A 93 -16.72 -8.55 29.73
CA ASP A 93 -17.58 -9.63 30.22
C ASP A 93 -17.04 -10.22 31.54
N PRO A 94 -17.70 -9.97 32.69
CA PRO A 94 -17.23 -10.45 34.00
C PRO A 94 -17.26 -11.98 34.11
N THR A 95 -18.14 -12.65 33.36
CA THR A 95 -18.24 -14.12 33.37
C THR A 95 -17.02 -14.74 32.70
N VAL A 96 -16.59 -14.14 31.58
CA VAL A 96 -15.39 -14.55 30.86
C VAL A 96 -14.13 -14.31 31.68
N VAL A 97 -13.99 -13.12 32.30
CA VAL A 97 -12.81 -12.81 33.13
C VAL A 97 -12.74 -13.70 34.39
N THR A 98 -13.89 -14.03 34.98
CA THR A 98 -13.93 -14.96 36.13
C THR A 98 -13.49 -16.36 35.73
N LYS A 99 -13.95 -16.85 34.56
CA LYS A 99 -13.58 -18.17 34.04
C LYS A 99 -12.14 -18.23 33.53
N TYR A 100 -11.65 -17.14 32.93
CA TYR A 100 -10.32 -17.01 32.34
C TYR A 100 -9.63 -15.73 32.84
N PRO A 101 -9.07 -15.75 34.08
CA PRO A 101 -8.46 -14.56 34.69
C PRO A 101 -7.33 -13.92 33.87
N PHE A 102 -6.65 -14.70 33.03
CA PHE A 102 -5.59 -14.18 32.18
C PHE A 102 -6.12 -13.12 31.18
N ILE A 103 -7.37 -13.19 30.73
CA ILE A 103 -7.98 -12.23 29.78
C ILE A 103 -8.06 -10.83 30.42
N GLY A 104 -8.42 -10.76 31.71
CA GLY A 104 -8.50 -9.50 32.45
C GLY A 104 -7.17 -8.73 32.44
N ASN A 105 -6.07 -9.48 32.61
CA ASN A 105 -4.72 -8.94 32.69
C ASN A 105 -3.99 -8.91 31.34
N TRP A 106 -4.53 -9.57 30.32
CA TRP A 106 -3.87 -9.66 29.02
C TRP A 106 -3.79 -8.28 28.37
N ARG A 107 -2.63 -7.96 27.82
CA ARG A 107 -2.38 -6.79 26.97
C ARG A 107 -1.58 -7.28 25.78
N THR A 108 -1.87 -6.73 24.60
CA THR A 108 -1.18 -7.12 23.38
C THR A 108 0.33 -6.98 23.54
N PRO A 109 1.11 -8.09 23.44
CA PRO A 109 2.56 -8.05 23.65
C PRO A 109 3.31 -7.49 22.43
N PHE A 110 2.59 -7.02 21.41
CA PHE A 110 3.12 -6.54 20.14
C PHE A 110 3.03 -5.01 20.05
N PRO A 111 4.14 -4.27 20.20
CA PRO A 111 4.13 -2.82 20.10
C PRO A 111 3.77 -2.36 18.68
N LYS A 112 2.87 -1.38 18.56
CA LYS A 112 2.48 -0.77 17.27
C LYS A 112 3.68 -0.19 16.50
N SER A 113 4.69 0.31 17.21
CA SER A 113 5.94 0.82 16.63
C SER A 113 6.80 -0.26 15.96
N LYS A 114 6.64 -1.53 16.33
CA LYS A 114 7.39 -2.66 15.77
C LYS A 114 6.66 -3.36 14.63
N GLN A 115 5.54 -2.84 14.15
CA GLN A 115 4.76 -3.50 13.09
C GLN A 115 5.63 -3.89 11.90
N TYR A 116 5.42 -5.10 11.37
CA TYR A 116 6.20 -5.70 10.28
C TYR A 116 7.70 -5.93 10.51
N GLN A 117 8.31 -5.43 11.59
CA GLN A 117 9.73 -5.62 11.87
C GLN A 117 10.03 -7.10 12.14
N GLN A 118 11.23 -7.55 11.76
CA GLN A 118 11.68 -8.91 12.06
C GLN A 118 11.73 -9.11 13.59
N SER A 119 11.31 -10.29 14.03
CA SER A 119 11.35 -10.65 15.45
C SER A 119 12.69 -11.27 15.83
N THR A 120 12.94 -11.43 17.13
CA THR A 120 14.08 -12.18 17.65
C THR A 120 14.06 -13.65 17.22
N VAL A 121 12.87 -14.22 17.01
CA VAL A 121 12.70 -15.55 16.44
C VAL A 121 13.10 -15.56 14.96
N GLY A 122 12.67 -14.57 14.19
CA GLY A 122 13.07 -14.42 12.78
C GLY A 122 14.58 -14.20 12.61
N ASP A 123 15.22 -13.50 13.53
CA ASP A 123 16.68 -13.38 13.60
C ASP A 123 17.35 -14.76 13.71
N LYS A 124 16.87 -15.62 14.61
CA LYS A 124 17.39 -16.98 14.80
C LYS A 124 17.15 -17.85 13.56
N GLU A 125 15.96 -17.77 12.96
CA GLU A 125 15.63 -18.51 11.73
C GLU A 125 16.63 -18.21 10.62
N MET A 126 16.86 -16.93 10.33
CA MET A 126 17.75 -16.52 9.23
C MET A 126 19.21 -16.77 9.54
N LEU A 127 19.65 -16.56 10.79
CA LEU A 127 21.01 -16.90 11.22
C LEU A 127 21.29 -18.39 10.94
N GLN A 128 20.43 -19.28 11.43
CA GLN A 128 20.64 -20.72 11.27
C GLN A 128 20.50 -21.17 9.82
N LEU A 129 19.60 -20.56 9.04
CA LEU A 129 19.52 -20.79 7.60
C LEU A 129 20.83 -20.43 6.90
N GLY A 130 21.45 -19.30 7.27
CA GLY A 130 22.76 -18.90 6.75
C GLY A 130 23.86 -19.91 7.08
N GLU A 131 23.90 -20.40 8.33
CA GLU A 131 24.86 -21.41 8.77
C GLU A 131 24.68 -22.74 8.02
N ARG A 132 23.43 -23.22 7.92
CA ARG A 132 23.10 -24.44 7.20
C ARG A 132 23.42 -24.33 5.72
N PHE A 133 23.09 -23.20 5.10
CA PHE A 133 23.43 -22.91 3.71
C PHE A 133 24.94 -22.94 3.49
N GLY A 134 25.71 -22.30 4.37
CA GLY A 134 27.17 -22.31 4.34
C GLY A 134 27.75 -23.72 4.44
N LYS A 135 27.25 -24.57 5.35
CA LYS A 135 27.67 -25.98 5.46
C LYS A 135 27.30 -26.77 4.20
N ARG A 136 26.09 -26.60 3.70
CA ARG A 136 25.53 -27.35 2.57
C ARG A 136 26.27 -27.14 1.25
N PHE A 137 26.75 -25.92 1.03
CA PHE A 137 27.45 -25.51 -0.20
C PHE A 137 28.89 -25.07 0.08
N ARG A 138 29.51 -25.54 1.17
CA ARG A 138 30.79 -25.04 1.71
C ARG A 138 31.88 -24.82 0.65
N ASN A 139 32.17 -25.84 -0.15
CA ASN A 139 33.19 -25.80 -1.19
C ASN A 139 32.84 -24.80 -2.30
N ASN A 140 31.57 -24.72 -2.68
CA ASN A 140 31.10 -23.86 -3.75
C ASN A 140 31.07 -22.39 -3.33
N VAL A 141 30.59 -22.10 -2.13
CA VAL A 141 30.65 -20.78 -1.51
C VAL A 141 32.10 -20.33 -1.35
N ARG A 142 32.99 -21.20 -0.83
CA ARG A 142 34.41 -20.89 -0.66
C ARG A 142 35.12 -20.57 -1.98
N LYS A 143 34.87 -21.36 -3.03
CA LYS A 143 35.45 -21.14 -4.37
C LYS A 143 34.97 -19.84 -5.02
N ASN A 144 33.83 -19.31 -4.57
CA ASN A 144 33.18 -18.13 -5.14
C ASN A 144 33.01 -17.02 -4.11
N ALA A 145 33.90 -16.97 -3.11
CA ALA A 145 33.94 -15.89 -2.14
C ALA A 145 34.06 -14.54 -2.88
N GLY A 146 33.18 -13.59 -2.54
CA GLY A 146 33.09 -12.29 -3.23
C GLY A 146 32.34 -12.27 -4.55
N LYS A 147 31.75 -13.41 -4.97
CA LYS A 147 30.96 -13.56 -6.20
C LYS A 147 29.51 -14.00 -5.92
N ILE A 148 29.02 -13.70 -4.71
CA ILE A 148 27.65 -14.00 -4.29
C ILE A 148 26.87 -12.70 -4.28
N MET A 149 25.82 -12.65 -5.08
CA MET A 149 24.90 -11.51 -5.15
C MET A 149 23.75 -11.71 -4.18
N PHE A 150 23.50 -10.69 -3.36
CA PHE A 150 22.36 -10.64 -2.46
C PHE A 150 21.36 -9.59 -2.95
N GLU A 151 20.10 -9.96 -3.15
CA GLU A 151 19.06 -9.02 -3.59
C GLU A 151 17.89 -9.01 -2.61
N THR A 152 17.30 -7.83 -2.39
CA THR A 152 16.20 -7.66 -1.42
C THR A 152 15.07 -6.85 -2.03
N THR A 153 13.88 -6.90 -1.45
CA THR A 153 12.86 -5.87 -1.69
C THR A 153 13.17 -4.61 -0.89
N SER A 154 12.48 -3.50 -1.19
CA SER A 154 12.60 -2.24 -0.46
C SER A 154 12.23 -2.38 1.03
N LYS A 155 11.47 -3.42 1.39
CA LYS A 155 10.91 -3.62 2.73
C LYS A 155 11.97 -4.02 3.77
N ASP A 156 11.93 -3.36 4.93
CA ASP A 156 12.92 -3.55 6.00
C ASP A 156 13.06 -5.00 6.45
N ARG A 157 11.94 -5.72 6.56
CA ARG A 157 11.94 -7.14 6.93
C ARG A 157 12.79 -8.02 6.00
N THR A 158 12.83 -7.75 4.69
CA THR A 158 13.69 -8.52 3.77
C THR A 158 15.17 -8.14 3.92
N LYS A 159 15.46 -6.86 4.20
CA LYS A 159 16.83 -6.37 4.46
C LYS A 159 17.38 -6.94 5.77
N GLN A 160 16.56 -6.97 6.82
CA GLN A 160 16.88 -7.57 8.13
C GLN A 160 17.11 -9.08 8.01
N SER A 161 16.25 -9.79 7.25
CA SER A 161 16.43 -11.22 6.97
C SER A 161 17.75 -11.50 6.28
N LYS A 162 18.05 -10.75 5.20
CA LYS A 162 19.33 -10.82 4.51
C LYS A 162 20.50 -10.61 5.45
N SER A 163 20.42 -9.62 6.33
CA SER A 163 21.52 -9.29 7.26
C SER A 163 21.82 -10.45 8.21
N LYS A 164 20.79 -11.08 8.77
CA LYS A 164 20.95 -12.22 9.70
C LYS A 164 21.39 -13.49 8.98
N PHE A 165 20.89 -13.72 7.78
CA PHE A 165 21.37 -14.81 6.92
C PHE A 165 22.86 -14.66 6.60
N CYS A 166 23.30 -13.46 6.22
CA CYS A 166 24.72 -13.20 5.94
C CYS A 166 25.58 -13.46 7.17
N LEU A 167 25.16 -13.01 8.36
CA LEU A 167 25.86 -13.27 9.61
C LEU A 167 26.01 -14.78 9.87
N GLY A 168 24.95 -15.56 9.68
CA GLY A 168 25.01 -17.01 9.80
C GLY A 168 25.94 -17.67 8.78
N LEU A 169 25.94 -17.19 7.54
CA LEU A 169 26.87 -17.66 6.51
C LEU A 169 28.32 -17.38 6.90
N GLU A 170 28.60 -16.19 7.43
CA GLU A 170 29.93 -15.79 7.89
C GLU A 170 30.42 -16.60 9.09
N ASN A 171 29.52 -17.02 10.00
CA ASN A 171 29.87 -17.90 11.13
C ASN A 171 30.52 -19.21 10.67
N VAL A 172 30.13 -19.73 9.50
CA VAL A 172 30.64 -21.01 8.97
C VAL A 172 31.77 -20.80 7.96
N MET A 173 31.68 -19.75 7.14
CA MET A 173 32.55 -19.54 5.99
C MET A 173 33.66 -18.51 6.23
N GLY A 174 33.62 -17.79 7.36
CA GLY A 174 34.36 -16.55 7.56
C GLY A 174 33.73 -15.38 6.79
N LYS A 175 34.24 -14.16 7.02
CA LYS A 175 33.73 -12.94 6.39
C LYS A 175 33.70 -13.07 4.85
N GLN A 176 32.55 -12.77 4.25
CA GLN A 176 32.38 -12.85 2.80
C GLN A 176 32.30 -11.43 2.21
N SER A 177 32.86 -11.22 1.02
CA SER A 177 32.55 -10.01 0.25
C SER A 177 31.16 -10.16 -0.35
N ILE A 178 30.28 -9.18 -0.07
CA ILE A 178 28.84 -9.26 -0.34
C ILE A 178 28.45 -8.08 -1.23
N THR A 179 28.00 -8.39 -2.45
CA THR A 179 27.34 -7.40 -3.32
C THR A 179 25.85 -7.42 -3.00
N THR A 180 25.28 -6.27 -2.63
CA THR A 180 23.84 -6.14 -2.31
C THR A 180 23.13 -5.23 -3.31
N SER A 181 21.93 -5.63 -3.76
CA SER A 181 21.02 -4.77 -4.51
C SER A 181 19.59 -4.82 -3.94
N THR A 182 18.75 -3.90 -4.40
CA THR A 182 17.31 -3.91 -4.14
C THR A 182 16.57 -3.88 -5.47
N ASP A 183 15.63 -4.80 -5.67
CA ASP A 183 14.86 -4.91 -6.93
C ASP A 183 13.41 -5.35 -6.66
N ASP A 184 12.54 -4.36 -6.49
CA ASP A 184 11.12 -4.57 -6.26
C ASP A 184 10.37 -5.05 -7.51
N ARG A 185 10.82 -4.70 -8.72
CA ARG A 185 10.18 -5.17 -9.96
C ARG A 185 10.36 -6.67 -10.13
N LEU A 186 11.49 -7.21 -9.68
CA LEU A 186 11.80 -8.63 -9.72
C LEU A 186 11.21 -9.41 -8.53
N LEU A 187 11.24 -8.83 -7.33
CA LEU A 187 10.90 -9.57 -6.10
C LEU A 187 9.51 -9.24 -5.55
N ARG A 188 8.83 -8.24 -6.11
CA ARG A 188 7.41 -7.89 -5.88
C ARG A 188 6.66 -7.72 -7.20
N TYR A 189 6.96 -8.55 -8.19
CA TYR A 189 6.42 -8.45 -9.55
C TYR A 189 4.88 -8.33 -9.61
N TYR A 190 4.16 -8.88 -8.62
CA TYR A 190 2.71 -8.79 -8.49
C TYR A 190 2.22 -7.34 -8.30
N ASP A 191 2.94 -6.52 -7.53
CA ASP A 191 2.62 -5.11 -7.30
C ASP A 191 2.79 -4.24 -8.56
N TYR A 192 3.58 -4.74 -9.52
CA TYR A 192 3.87 -4.05 -10.79
C TYR A 192 3.10 -4.62 -11.98
N CYS A 193 2.20 -5.58 -11.75
CA CYS A 193 1.44 -6.22 -12.80
C CYS A 193 0.01 -5.68 -12.83
N GLY A 194 -0.26 -4.71 -13.72
CA GLY A 194 -1.56 -4.04 -13.80
C GLY A 194 -2.76 -4.99 -13.96
N LYS A 195 -2.60 -6.04 -14.78
CA LYS A 195 -3.62 -7.08 -14.94
C LYS A 195 -3.91 -7.86 -13.65
N TYR A 196 -2.88 -8.27 -12.89
CA TYR A 196 -3.06 -8.94 -11.59
C TYR A 196 -3.75 -8.02 -10.59
N VAL A 197 -3.30 -6.77 -10.49
CA VAL A 197 -3.88 -5.79 -9.58
C VAL A 197 -5.37 -5.63 -9.84
N LYS A 198 -5.77 -5.56 -11.12
CA LYS A 198 -7.17 -5.43 -11.53
C LYS A 198 -7.99 -6.71 -11.33
N GLU A 199 -7.49 -7.85 -11.80
CA GLU A 199 -8.28 -9.09 -11.90
C GLU A 199 -8.31 -9.90 -10.60
N VAL A 200 -7.38 -9.65 -9.67
CA VAL A 200 -7.20 -10.43 -8.45
C VAL A 200 -7.11 -9.54 -7.21
N ASP A 201 -6.12 -8.65 -7.12
CA ASP A 201 -5.87 -7.89 -5.88
C ASP A 201 -7.01 -6.93 -5.50
N GLN A 202 -7.58 -6.26 -6.50
CA GLN A 202 -8.70 -5.33 -6.35
C GLN A 202 -10.05 -5.96 -6.70
N ASN A 203 -10.07 -7.26 -7.05
CA ASN A 203 -11.29 -7.95 -7.41
C ASN A 203 -11.98 -8.54 -6.16
N ASN A 204 -13.12 -7.98 -5.80
CA ASN A 204 -13.90 -8.47 -4.64
C ASN A 204 -14.33 -9.95 -4.79
N GLU A 205 -14.46 -10.45 -6.02
CA GLU A 205 -14.83 -11.85 -6.26
C GLU A 205 -13.72 -12.83 -5.85
N THR A 206 -12.46 -12.39 -5.80
CA THR A 206 -11.30 -13.24 -5.43
C THR A 206 -11.45 -13.84 -4.04
N LEU A 207 -12.09 -13.13 -3.10
CA LEU A 207 -12.31 -13.61 -1.74
C LEU A 207 -13.68 -14.27 -1.50
N THR A 208 -14.46 -14.52 -2.56
CA THR A 208 -15.79 -15.13 -2.46
C THR A 208 -15.76 -16.46 -1.71
N GLU A 209 -14.87 -17.37 -2.10
CA GLU A 209 -14.76 -18.69 -1.47
C GLU A 209 -14.24 -18.60 -0.03
N PHE A 210 -13.35 -17.64 0.26
CA PHE A 210 -12.91 -17.37 1.63
C PHE A 210 -14.08 -16.96 2.53
N TYR A 211 -14.93 -16.02 2.09
CA TYR A 211 -16.08 -15.57 2.89
C TYR A 211 -17.18 -16.62 2.98
N LYS A 212 -17.40 -17.42 1.94
CA LYS A 212 -18.31 -18.58 2.01
C LYS A 212 -17.83 -19.58 3.05
N PHE A 213 -16.54 -19.93 3.07
CA PHE A 213 -15.99 -20.87 4.04
C PHE A 213 -15.98 -20.31 5.46
N LEU A 214 -15.62 -19.03 5.62
CA LEU A 214 -15.65 -18.32 6.91
C LEU A 214 -17.03 -18.39 7.57
N ASN A 215 -18.09 -18.35 6.76
CA ASN A 215 -19.50 -18.45 7.21
C ASN A 215 -20.10 -19.85 7.00
N GLY A 216 -19.28 -20.83 6.63
CA GLY A 216 -19.63 -22.20 6.28
C GLY A 216 -19.86 -23.10 7.50
N VAL A 217 -20.23 -24.36 7.25
CA VAL A 217 -20.61 -25.32 8.30
C VAL A 217 -19.43 -25.69 9.19
N GLU A 218 -18.24 -25.81 8.62
CA GLU A 218 -16.99 -26.12 9.33
C GLU A 218 -16.62 -24.98 10.30
N MET A 219 -16.57 -23.74 9.80
CA MET A 219 -16.24 -22.59 10.65
C MET A 219 -17.32 -22.29 11.69
N LYS A 220 -18.61 -22.49 11.38
CA LYS A 220 -19.69 -22.42 12.38
C LYS A 220 -19.50 -23.42 13.51
N SER A 221 -19.04 -24.63 13.21
CA SER A 221 -18.69 -25.63 14.24
C SER A 221 -17.58 -25.11 15.15
N VAL A 222 -16.50 -24.56 14.58
CA VAL A 222 -15.39 -23.97 15.36
C VAL A 222 -15.88 -22.80 16.22
N VAL A 223 -16.69 -21.89 15.64
CA VAL A 223 -17.25 -20.74 16.36
C VAL A 223 -18.10 -21.19 17.54
N ASN A 224 -18.98 -22.16 17.35
CA ASN A 224 -19.82 -22.67 18.43
C ASN A 224 -19.01 -23.31 19.56
N LYS A 225 -17.97 -24.09 19.22
CA LYS A 225 -17.05 -24.67 20.22
C LYS A 225 -16.30 -23.57 20.99
N VAL A 226 -15.78 -22.56 20.29
CA VAL A 226 -15.03 -21.46 20.91
C VAL A 226 -15.94 -20.63 21.82
N ARG A 227 -17.16 -20.29 21.36
CA ARG A 227 -18.20 -19.63 22.18
C ARG A 227 -18.53 -20.44 23.44
N GLN A 228 -18.74 -21.75 23.31
CA GLN A 228 -19.01 -22.64 24.44
C GLN A 228 -17.83 -22.70 25.43
N LYS A 229 -16.60 -22.80 24.93
CA LYS A 229 -15.40 -22.80 25.78
C LYS A 229 -15.25 -21.47 26.51
N ILE A 230 -15.35 -20.34 25.82
CA ILE A 230 -15.18 -19.01 26.43
C ILE A 230 -16.35 -18.70 27.39
N GLY A 231 -17.57 -19.12 27.05
CA GLY A 231 -18.78 -18.87 27.83
C GLY A 231 -19.55 -17.62 27.38
N THR A 232 -19.41 -17.20 26.13
CA THR A 232 -20.07 -16.00 25.56
C THR A 232 -20.62 -16.28 24.16
N SER A 233 -21.70 -15.59 23.78
CA SER A 233 -22.28 -15.64 22.43
C SER A 233 -21.78 -14.54 21.50
N GLU A 234 -21.05 -13.55 22.00
CA GLU A 234 -20.72 -12.31 21.28
C GLU A 234 -19.55 -12.42 20.28
N ILE A 235 -18.96 -13.62 20.12
CA ILE A 235 -17.78 -13.81 19.26
C ILE A 235 -18.20 -14.18 17.84
N GLU A 236 -17.82 -13.37 16.86
CA GLU A 236 -18.07 -13.61 15.43
C GLU A 236 -16.98 -14.47 14.75
N PRO A 237 -17.23 -15.07 13.57
CA PRO A 237 -16.24 -15.90 12.87
C PRO A 237 -14.87 -15.23 12.65
N ALA A 238 -14.87 -13.94 12.31
CA ALA A 238 -13.63 -13.18 12.12
C ALA A 238 -12.84 -12.97 13.44
N GLU A 239 -13.53 -12.95 14.58
CA GLU A 239 -12.93 -12.83 15.89
C GLU A 239 -12.34 -14.16 16.36
N VAL A 240 -12.96 -15.29 16.02
CA VAL A 240 -12.35 -16.62 16.20
C VAL A 240 -11.03 -16.73 15.44
N VAL A 241 -10.98 -16.25 14.20
CA VAL A 241 -9.72 -16.16 13.44
C VAL A 241 -8.72 -15.26 14.18
N THR A 242 -9.17 -14.13 14.73
CA THR A 242 -8.29 -13.22 15.51
C THR A 242 -7.72 -13.88 16.76
N ILE A 243 -8.53 -14.63 17.53
CA ILE A 243 -8.10 -15.40 18.71
C ILE A 243 -7.07 -16.46 18.29
N GLN A 244 -7.30 -17.15 17.17
CA GLN A 244 -6.33 -18.09 16.61
C GLN A 244 -5.01 -17.38 16.24
N GLN A 245 -5.07 -16.17 15.68
CA GLN A 245 -3.87 -15.40 15.38
C GLN A 245 -3.09 -14.99 16.62
N ILE A 246 -3.76 -14.60 17.70
CA ILE A 246 -3.09 -14.31 18.97
C ILE A 246 -2.32 -15.55 19.43
N CYS A 247 -2.99 -16.72 19.43
CA CYS A 247 -2.35 -18.01 19.73
C CYS A 247 -1.11 -18.26 18.84
N ALA A 248 -1.23 -18.12 17.52
CA ALA A 248 -0.13 -18.38 16.60
C ALA A 248 1.07 -17.45 16.83
N PHE A 249 0.83 -16.14 16.97
CA PHE A 249 1.91 -15.18 17.16
C PHE A 249 2.56 -15.30 18.54
N GLU A 250 1.78 -15.50 19.61
CA GLU A 250 2.37 -15.68 20.94
C GLU A 250 3.15 -16.98 21.05
N LEU A 251 2.60 -18.10 20.56
CA LEU A 251 3.30 -19.38 20.55
C LEU A 251 4.57 -19.31 19.70
N GLY A 252 4.50 -18.64 18.54
CA GLY A 252 5.64 -18.48 17.64
C GLY A 252 6.74 -17.55 18.15
N MET A 253 6.40 -16.57 19.01
CA MET A 253 7.35 -15.53 19.47
C MET A 253 7.82 -15.72 20.91
N PHE A 254 6.97 -16.29 21.76
CA PHE A 254 7.18 -16.43 23.22
C PHE A 254 7.09 -17.88 23.69
N GLU A 255 6.87 -18.83 22.78
CA GLU A 255 6.78 -20.27 23.04
C GLU A 255 5.58 -20.70 23.91
N LYS A 256 4.72 -19.76 24.30
CA LYS A 256 3.54 -19.97 25.15
C LYS A 256 2.39 -19.08 24.74
N SER A 257 1.16 -19.56 24.84
CA SER A 257 -0.04 -18.75 24.69
C SER A 257 -1.26 -19.39 25.34
N ASN A 258 -1.82 -18.68 26.33
CA ASN A 258 -3.09 -19.08 26.94
C ASN A 258 -4.26 -19.00 25.96
N TRP A 259 -4.16 -18.27 24.86
CA TRP A 259 -5.22 -18.18 23.84
C TRP A 259 -5.37 -19.47 23.05
N CYS A 260 -4.33 -20.30 22.98
CA CYS A 260 -4.39 -21.58 22.26
C CYS A 260 -5.34 -22.60 22.90
N GLN A 261 -5.66 -22.48 24.19
CA GLN A 261 -6.55 -23.41 24.90
C GLN A 261 -7.98 -23.47 24.33
N PHE A 262 -8.38 -22.44 23.56
CA PHE A 262 -9.70 -22.37 22.96
C PHE A 262 -9.87 -23.27 21.74
N PHE A 263 -8.79 -23.82 21.19
CA PHE A 263 -8.82 -24.63 19.98
C PHE A 263 -8.43 -26.09 20.24
N ASP A 264 -9.06 -27.01 19.52
CA ASP A 264 -8.53 -28.35 19.31
C ASP A 264 -7.79 -28.47 17.95
N MET A 265 -7.19 -29.62 17.67
CA MET A 265 -6.43 -29.82 16.42
C MET A 265 -7.32 -29.75 15.17
N GLU A 266 -8.55 -30.23 15.23
CA GLU A 266 -9.45 -30.17 14.07
C GLU A 266 -9.88 -28.72 13.82
N ASP A 267 -10.12 -27.95 14.88
CA ASP A 267 -10.42 -26.52 14.77
C ASP A 267 -9.30 -25.75 14.06
N LEU A 268 -8.04 -26.02 14.44
CA LEU A 268 -6.87 -25.41 13.81
C LEU A 268 -6.70 -25.85 12.35
N LEU A 269 -6.98 -27.11 12.00
CA LEU A 269 -6.94 -27.59 10.62
C LEU A 269 -8.01 -26.94 9.72
N ILE A 270 -9.19 -26.68 10.27
CA ILE A 270 -10.27 -25.93 9.58
C ILE A 270 -9.81 -24.48 9.33
N ILE A 271 -9.24 -23.80 10.33
CA ILE A 271 -8.75 -22.42 10.16
C ILE A 271 -7.53 -22.38 9.21
N ASP A 272 -6.66 -23.38 9.24
CA ASP A 272 -5.54 -23.52 8.30
C ASP A 272 -6.08 -23.64 6.85
N TYR A 273 -7.15 -24.42 6.65
CA TYR A 273 -7.83 -24.52 5.35
C TYR A 273 -8.46 -23.19 4.90
N LEU A 274 -9.12 -22.46 5.81
CA LEU A 274 -9.68 -21.13 5.51
C LEU A 274 -8.61 -20.19 4.92
N ILE A 275 -7.41 -20.17 5.51
CA ILE A 275 -6.31 -19.32 5.02
C ILE A 275 -5.69 -19.90 3.74
N ASP A 276 -5.67 -21.21 3.57
CA ASP A 276 -5.23 -21.83 2.31
C ASP A 276 -6.16 -21.48 1.14
N ILE A 277 -7.48 -21.42 1.34
CA ILE A 277 -8.42 -20.93 0.31
C ILE A 277 -8.00 -19.50 -0.08
N ARG A 278 -7.83 -18.61 0.90
CA ARG A 278 -7.43 -17.22 0.62
C ARG A 278 -6.16 -17.17 -0.23
N ASN A 279 -5.10 -17.84 0.20
CA ASN A 279 -3.82 -17.82 -0.51
C ASN A 279 -3.90 -18.52 -1.88
N TYR A 280 -4.71 -19.57 -2.01
CA TYR A 280 -4.93 -20.25 -3.28
C TYR A 280 -5.51 -19.30 -4.32
N TRP A 281 -6.48 -18.48 -3.93
CA TRP A 281 -7.14 -17.53 -4.82
C TRP A 281 -6.36 -16.23 -5.02
N GLU A 282 -5.78 -15.63 -3.97
CA GLU A 282 -5.04 -14.37 -4.08
C GLU A 282 -3.67 -14.52 -4.79
N MET A 283 -3.00 -15.66 -4.64
CA MET A 283 -1.60 -15.81 -5.11
C MET A 283 -1.22 -17.22 -5.60
N GLY A 284 -2.11 -18.21 -5.48
CA GLY A 284 -1.90 -19.59 -5.91
C GLY A 284 -2.60 -19.92 -7.23
N TYR A 285 -3.11 -21.15 -7.35
CA TYR A 285 -3.72 -21.69 -8.57
C TYR A 285 -5.13 -21.14 -8.90
N GLY A 286 -5.69 -20.25 -8.08
CA GLY A 286 -7.06 -19.75 -8.28
C GLY A 286 -7.25 -18.97 -9.58
N TYR A 287 -6.23 -18.21 -10.00
CA TYR A 287 -6.23 -17.49 -11.28
C TYR A 287 -4.91 -17.69 -12.02
N ASN A 288 -4.98 -17.80 -13.36
CA ASN A 288 -3.78 -17.93 -14.18
C ASN A 288 -2.82 -16.74 -14.03
N ILE A 289 -3.36 -15.53 -13.86
CA ILE A 289 -2.53 -14.33 -13.74
C ILE A 289 -1.60 -14.38 -12.52
N ASN A 290 -1.99 -15.08 -11.43
CA ASN A 290 -1.19 -15.22 -10.22
C ASN A 290 0.21 -15.74 -10.56
N TRP A 291 0.31 -16.92 -11.17
CA TRP A 291 1.61 -17.49 -11.54
C TRP A 291 2.26 -16.75 -12.72
N GLN A 292 1.47 -16.22 -13.66
CA GLN A 292 2.00 -15.49 -14.82
C GLN A 292 2.76 -14.23 -14.42
N THR A 293 2.38 -13.57 -13.33
CA THR A 293 3.11 -12.40 -12.80
C THR A 293 4.57 -12.71 -12.48
N SER A 294 4.88 -13.97 -12.13
CA SER A 294 6.24 -14.42 -11.83
C SER A 294 7.17 -14.42 -13.04
N CYS A 295 6.66 -14.14 -14.24
CA CYS A 295 7.42 -14.00 -15.47
C CYS A 295 8.68 -13.14 -15.32
N ALA A 296 8.57 -11.99 -14.62
CA ALA A 296 9.72 -11.10 -14.38
C ALA A 296 10.91 -11.85 -13.74
N TYR A 297 10.59 -12.75 -12.81
CA TYR A 297 11.57 -13.58 -12.11
C TYR A 297 12.04 -14.76 -12.98
N THR A 298 11.11 -15.52 -13.55
CA THR A 298 11.44 -16.74 -14.29
C THR A 298 12.25 -16.44 -15.55
N SER A 299 11.91 -15.38 -16.30
CA SER A 299 12.66 -15.02 -17.51
C SER A 299 14.11 -14.67 -17.20
N ARG A 300 14.38 -14.00 -16.06
CA ARG A 300 15.74 -13.70 -15.60
C ARG A 300 16.48 -14.98 -15.21
N LEU A 301 15.83 -15.85 -14.43
CA LEU A 301 16.39 -17.14 -14.00
C LEU A 301 16.85 -17.99 -15.19
N PHE A 302 15.95 -18.21 -16.18
CA PHE A 302 16.27 -19.01 -17.36
C PHE A 302 17.38 -18.37 -18.21
N LYS A 303 17.35 -17.05 -18.40
CA LYS A 303 18.42 -16.33 -19.12
C LYS A 303 19.79 -16.56 -18.46
N MET A 304 19.85 -16.52 -17.12
CA MET A 304 21.09 -16.76 -16.39
C MET A 304 21.59 -18.20 -16.57
N PHE A 305 20.71 -19.20 -16.46
CA PHE A 305 21.10 -20.59 -16.73
C PHE A 305 21.57 -20.82 -18.16
N ARG A 306 20.87 -20.27 -19.17
CA ARG A 306 21.32 -20.32 -20.58
C ARG A 306 22.74 -19.75 -20.76
N ASN A 307 23.04 -18.64 -20.12
CA ASN A 307 24.37 -18.02 -20.23
C ASN A 307 25.48 -18.93 -19.67
N VAL A 308 25.20 -19.63 -18.57
CA VAL A 308 26.12 -20.64 -18.01
C VAL A 308 26.29 -21.82 -18.97
N VAL A 309 25.18 -22.38 -19.47
CA VAL A 309 25.18 -23.54 -20.38
C VAL A 309 25.96 -23.23 -21.67
N ASN A 310 25.75 -22.05 -22.23
CA ASN A 310 26.36 -21.61 -23.49
C ASN A 310 27.80 -21.07 -23.36
N GLY A 311 28.38 -21.07 -22.15
CA GLY A 311 29.77 -20.65 -21.94
C GLY A 311 30.03 -19.14 -22.11
N LYS A 312 29.00 -18.28 -22.14
CA LYS A 312 29.14 -16.82 -22.27
C LYS A 312 29.46 -16.20 -20.90
N ARG A 313 30.74 -15.90 -20.63
CA ARG A 313 31.16 -15.40 -19.29
C ARG A 313 31.67 -13.95 -19.18
N HIS A 314 31.76 -13.15 -20.25
CA HIS A 314 32.53 -11.90 -20.16
C HIS A 314 31.90 -10.57 -20.61
N ASN A 315 30.69 -10.51 -21.18
CA ASN A 315 30.13 -9.23 -21.67
C ASN A 315 28.59 -9.05 -21.51
N GLU A 316 27.98 -9.53 -20.42
CA GLU A 316 26.53 -9.28 -20.15
C GLU A 316 26.18 -8.99 -18.68
N ILE A 317 24.98 -8.39 -18.49
CA ILE A 317 24.43 -7.65 -17.34
C ILE A 317 24.31 -8.45 -16.00
N TYR A 318 24.64 -9.75 -15.94
CA TYR A 318 24.56 -10.56 -14.70
C TYR A 318 25.72 -11.58 -14.60
N PRO A 319 26.91 -11.17 -14.14
CA PRO A 319 28.11 -12.02 -14.18
C PRO A 319 28.21 -13.05 -13.04
N GLU A 320 27.41 -12.92 -11.98
CA GLU A 320 27.62 -13.71 -10.76
C GLU A 320 26.95 -15.10 -10.80
N PRO A 321 27.70 -16.19 -10.50
CA PRO A 321 27.17 -17.55 -10.56
C PRO A 321 26.26 -17.94 -9.37
N PHE A 322 26.15 -17.09 -8.35
CA PHE A 322 25.44 -17.42 -7.11
C PHE A 322 24.59 -16.23 -6.65
N VAL A 323 23.27 -16.43 -6.62
CA VAL A 323 22.31 -15.37 -6.28
C VAL A 323 21.43 -15.82 -5.11
N ILE A 324 21.34 -14.96 -4.09
CA ILE A 324 20.51 -15.17 -2.89
C ILE A 324 19.58 -13.97 -2.73
N GLN A 325 18.28 -14.20 -2.70
CA GLN A 325 17.26 -13.17 -2.79
C GLN A 325 16.29 -13.25 -1.61
N PHE A 326 15.71 -12.12 -1.23
CA PHE A 326 14.79 -12.03 -0.10
C PHE A 326 13.49 -11.31 -0.51
N GLY A 327 12.38 -12.05 -0.54
CA GLY A 327 11.04 -11.60 -0.93
C GLY A 327 9.97 -11.90 0.10
N HIS A 328 8.74 -12.13 -0.38
CA HIS A 328 7.52 -12.30 0.45
C HIS A 328 6.83 -13.64 0.14
N THR A 329 5.78 -13.97 0.89
CA THR A 329 4.91 -15.11 0.58
C THR A 329 4.36 -15.00 -0.84
N ASP A 330 3.91 -13.78 -1.17
CA ASP A 330 3.36 -13.36 -2.45
C ASP A 330 4.39 -13.40 -3.59
N THR A 331 5.68 -13.58 -3.28
CA THR A 331 6.74 -13.83 -4.28
C THR A 331 6.96 -15.33 -4.50
N ILE A 332 6.91 -16.13 -3.43
CA ILE A 332 7.27 -17.55 -3.48
C ILE A 332 6.09 -18.42 -3.95
N ILE A 333 4.87 -18.17 -3.46
CA ILE A 333 3.71 -19.00 -3.82
C ILE A 333 3.43 -18.95 -5.33
N PRO A 334 3.42 -17.78 -6.00
CA PRO A 334 3.21 -17.76 -7.43
C PRO A 334 4.31 -18.51 -8.22
N LEU A 335 5.56 -18.51 -7.72
CA LEU A 335 6.64 -19.30 -8.31
C LEU A 335 6.41 -20.80 -8.15
N TYR A 336 5.96 -21.27 -6.98
CA TYR A 336 5.56 -22.68 -6.84
C TYR A 336 4.50 -23.06 -7.87
N THR A 337 3.51 -22.19 -8.07
CA THR A 337 2.45 -22.44 -9.04
C THR A 337 2.91 -22.38 -10.49
N ALA A 338 3.85 -21.50 -10.82
CA ALA A 338 4.46 -21.43 -12.15
C ALA A 338 5.19 -22.73 -12.49
N PHE A 339 5.92 -23.29 -11.53
CA PHE A 339 6.60 -24.59 -11.68
C PHE A 339 5.70 -25.80 -11.39
N GLY A 340 4.38 -25.62 -11.30
CA GLY A 340 3.43 -26.73 -11.12
C GLY A 340 3.55 -27.50 -9.80
N LEU A 341 4.21 -26.93 -8.79
CA LEU A 341 4.42 -27.57 -7.50
C LEU A 341 3.16 -27.52 -6.64
N PHE A 342 2.91 -28.56 -5.85
CA PHE A 342 1.78 -28.62 -4.90
C PHE A 342 0.38 -28.54 -5.57
N ASN A 343 0.23 -29.06 -6.80
CA ASN A 343 -1.01 -29.02 -7.57
C ASN A 343 -1.83 -30.34 -7.55
N ASN A 344 -1.62 -31.21 -6.56
CA ASN A 344 -2.29 -32.53 -6.53
C ASN A 344 -3.68 -32.51 -5.86
N SER A 345 -4.17 -31.32 -5.51
CA SER A 345 -5.41 -31.12 -4.76
C SER A 345 -6.50 -30.67 -5.72
N GLN A 346 -7.75 -30.99 -5.40
CA GLN A 346 -8.86 -30.33 -6.10
C GLN A 346 -8.79 -28.83 -5.84
N LYS A 347 -9.46 -28.05 -6.69
CA LYS A 347 -9.60 -26.60 -6.47
C LYS A 347 -10.07 -26.33 -5.04
N LEU A 348 -9.41 -25.45 -4.30
CA LEU A 348 -9.78 -25.17 -2.92
C LEU A 348 -11.03 -24.28 -2.90
N LEU A 349 -12.17 -24.87 -2.52
CA LEU A 349 -13.49 -24.23 -2.48
C LEU A 349 -14.06 -24.27 -1.06
N ALA A 350 -15.11 -23.49 -0.84
CA ALA A 350 -15.79 -23.42 0.45
C ALA A 350 -16.57 -24.68 0.83
N ASP A 351 -16.90 -25.55 -0.12
CA ASP A 351 -17.77 -26.71 0.08
C ASP A 351 -17.01 -28.06 0.04
N ASN A 352 -15.68 -28.04 -0.08
CA ASN A 352 -14.88 -29.25 -0.30
C ASN A 352 -13.72 -29.46 0.68
N TYR A 353 -13.82 -28.91 1.90
CA TYR A 353 -12.81 -29.14 2.96
C TYR A 353 -12.52 -30.63 3.20
N LEU A 354 -13.57 -31.46 3.30
CA LEU A 354 -13.41 -32.91 3.57
C LEU A 354 -12.63 -33.63 2.46
N MET A 355 -12.76 -33.18 1.20
CA MET A 355 -12.01 -33.73 0.06
C MET A 355 -10.56 -33.25 0.04
N ASN A 356 -10.28 -32.09 0.64
CA ASN A 356 -8.96 -31.45 0.65
C ASN A 356 -8.23 -31.51 2.01
N LYS A 357 -8.59 -32.47 2.87
CA LYS A 357 -7.88 -32.71 4.15
C LYS A 357 -6.38 -33.00 3.95
N ASN A 358 -6.04 -33.73 2.89
CA ASN A 358 -4.66 -34.13 2.54
C ASN A 358 -4.08 -33.30 1.39
N ARG A 359 -4.57 -32.07 1.17
CA ARG A 359 -4.07 -31.17 0.12
C ARG A 359 -2.56 -30.94 0.24
N THR A 360 -1.87 -30.81 -0.89
CA THR A 360 -0.46 -30.37 -0.88
C THR A 360 -0.30 -28.86 -0.95
N PHE A 361 -1.29 -28.13 -1.48
CA PHE A 361 -1.36 -26.68 -1.36
C PHE A 361 -1.75 -26.31 0.08
N ARG A 362 -0.75 -26.36 0.98
CA ARG A 362 -0.92 -26.11 2.40
C ARG A 362 0.11 -25.10 2.86
N THR A 363 -0.32 -23.85 3.03
CA THR A 363 0.59 -22.70 3.22
C THR A 363 1.38 -22.75 4.52
N SER A 364 0.90 -23.46 5.53
CA SER A 364 1.67 -23.75 6.75
C SER A 364 2.91 -24.61 6.53
N LEU A 365 2.91 -25.43 5.48
CA LEU A 365 4.04 -26.30 5.12
C LEU A 365 4.92 -25.67 4.05
N ILE A 366 4.30 -25.09 3.01
CA ILE A 366 5.04 -24.64 1.82
C ILE A 366 5.46 -23.17 1.91
N GLY A 367 4.71 -22.35 2.65
CA GLY A 367 4.97 -20.93 2.82
C GLY A 367 5.03 -20.46 4.28
N PRO A 368 5.70 -21.16 5.22
CA PRO A 368 5.95 -20.64 6.57
C PRO A 368 6.81 -19.36 6.52
N PHE A 369 7.04 -18.72 7.67
CA PHE A 369 8.11 -17.72 7.74
C PHE A 369 9.44 -18.32 7.28
N SER A 370 10.32 -17.51 6.69
CA SER A 370 11.61 -17.97 6.15
C SER A 370 11.54 -19.10 5.11
N ALA A 371 10.35 -19.39 4.55
CA ALA A 371 10.19 -20.33 3.45
C ALA A 371 11.18 -20.02 2.32
N ASN A 372 11.67 -21.04 1.64
CA ASN A 372 12.71 -20.86 0.63
C ASN A 372 12.52 -21.76 -0.59
N LEU A 373 12.89 -21.21 -1.74
CA LEU A 373 12.88 -21.86 -3.05
C LEU A 373 14.28 -21.76 -3.67
N GLY A 374 14.92 -22.90 -3.89
CA GLY A 374 16.25 -22.99 -4.48
C GLY A 374 16.23 -23.62 -5.86
N PHE A 375 17.09 -23.14 -6.76
CA PHE A 375 17.38 -23.74 -8.06
C PHE A 375 18.88 -23.94 -8.16
N GLY A 376 19.34 -25.19 -8.27
CA GLY A 376 20.75 -25.54 -8.47
C GLY A 376 20.98 -26.09 -9.87
N LEU A 377 21.93 -25.50 -10.60
CA LEU A 377 22.38 -25.96 -11.93
C LEU A 377 23.76 -26.62 -11.80
N TYR A 378 23.84 -27.88 -12.22
CA TYR A 378 25.00 -28.75 -12.06
C TYR A 378 25.58 -29.13 -13.42
N LYS A 379 26.91 -29.23 -13.51
CA LYS A 379 27.61 -29.74 -14.70
C LYS A 379 28.18 -31.13 -14.39
N CYS A 380 27.95 -32.09 -15.29
CA CYS A 380 28.42 -33.47 -15.14
C CYS A 380 29.68 -33.75 -15.97
N ASP A 381 30.59 -34.57 -15.45
CA ASP A 381 32.01 -34.63 -15.87
C ASP A 381 32.25 -35.12 -17.32
N THR A 382 31.39 -35.96 -17.91
CA THR A 382 31.72 -36.66 -19.18
C THR A 382 30.80 -36.36 -20.36
N THR A 383 29.64 -35.73 -20.14
CA THR A 383 28.65 -35.49 -21.21
C THR A 383 28.52 -34.02 -21.62
N MET A 384 29.21 -33.10 -20.93
CA MET A 384 28.92 -31.65 -20.97
C MET A 384 27.45 -31.31 -20.68
N ALA A 385 26.66 -32.25 -20.15
CA ALA A 385 25.26 -32.04 -19.84
C ALA A 385 25.12 -31.25 -18.54
N TYR A 386 24.11 -30.38 -18.52
CA TYR A 386 23.70 -29.66 -17.33
C TYR A 386 22.43 -30.28 -16.75
N VAL A 387 22.40 -30.41 -15.43
CA VAL A 387 21.29 -30.99 -14.67
C VAL A 387 20.78 -29.95 -13.68
N ILE A 388 19.46 -29.80 -13.55
CA ILE A 388 18.83 -28.88 -12.62
C ILE A 388 18.15 -29.62 -11.47
N ARG A 389 18.22 -29.05 -10.27
CA ARG A 389 17.56 -29.51 -9.05
C ARG A 389 16.82 -28.35 -8.39
N LEU A 390 15.58 -28.59 -7.98
CA LEU A 390 14.76 -27.62 -7.24
C LEU A 390 14.72 -28.01 -5.77
N PHE A 391 14.72 -27.01 -4.90
CA PHE A 391 14.63 -27.16 -3.45
C PHE A 391 13.47 -26.33 -2.92
N VAL A 392 12.62 -26.92 -2.08
CA VAL A 392 11.62 -26.19 -1.30
C VAL A 392 11.87 -26.45 0.17
N ASN A 393 12.00 -25.37 0.95
CA ASN A 393 12.31 -25.42 2.38
C ASN A 393 13.50 -26.35 2.67
N GLU A 394 14.60 -26.08 1.97
CA GLU A 394 15.85 -26.84 2.04
C GLU A 394 15.76 -28.30 1.57
N GLU A 395 14.66 -28.82 1.01
CA GLU A 395 14.62 -30.20 0.54
C GLU A 395 14.39 -30.32 -0.97
N PRO A 396 15.07 -31.25 -1.66
CA PRO A 396 14.82 -31.54 -3.06
C PRO A 396 13.36 -31.90 -3.30
N VAL A 397 12.75 -31.29 -4.31
CA VAL A 397 11.37 -31.61 -4.71
C VAL A 397 11.33 -32.31 -6.05
N VAL A 398 10.30 -33.13 -6.25
CA VAL A 398 10.00 -33.73 -7.55
C VAL A 398 9.60 -32.61 -8.52
N ILE A 399 10.32 -32.52 -9.64
CA ILE A 399 10.11 -31.53 -10.68
C ILE A 399 9.08 -32.08 -11.67
N PRO A 400 7.93 -31.41 -11.89
CA PRO A 400 6.89 -31.90 -12.80
C PRO A 400 7.38 -32.22 -14.22
N ALA A 401 8.36 -31.46 -14.72
CA ALA A 401 8.95 -31.65 -16.05
C ALA A 401 9.50 -33.05 -16.32
N CYS A 402 10.04 -33.73 -15.31
CA CYS A 402 10.67 -35.05 -15.47
C CYS A 402 10.21 -36.10 -14.44
N GLY A 403 9.34 -35.74 -13.50
CA GLY A 403 8.86 -36.65 -12.44
C GLY A 403 9.94 -37.12 -11.47
N GLN A 404 11.13 -36.50 -11.50
CA GLN A 404 12.27 -36.83 -10.63
C GLN A 404 12.73 -35.59 -9.85
N THR A 405 13.60 -35.78 -8.85
CA THR A 405 14.17 -34.65 -8.09
C THR A 405 15.27 -33.90 -8.83
N SER A 406 15.66 -34.34 -10.03
CA SER A 406 16.65 -33.70 -10.88
C SER A 406 16.37 -34.03 -12.35
N CYS A 407 16.48 -33.05 -13.24
CA CYS A 407 16.23 -33.22 -14.68
C CYS A 407 17.41 -32.70 -15.50
N LEU A 408 17.59 -33.19 -16.72
CA LEU A 408 18.43 -32.48 -17.70
C LEU A 408 17.88 -31.05 -17.87
N PHE A 409 18.77 -30.05 -17.90
CA PHE A 409 18.36 -28.66 -18.05
C PHE A 409 17.62 -28.41 -19.38
N SER A 410 18.01 -29.12 -20.45
CA SER A 410 17.32 -29.07 -21.74
C SER A 410 15.86 -29.53 -21.65
N GLU A 411 15.59 -30.61 -20.92
CA GLU A 411 14.23 -31.12 -20.69
C GLU A 411 13.42 -30.13 -19.83
N PHE A 412 14.03 -29.64 -18.76
CA PHE A 412 13.43 -28.63 -17.87
C PHE A 412 13.04 -27.36 -18.64
N GLU A 413 13.96 -26.84 -19.45
CA GLU A 413 13.74 -25.67 -20.27
C GLU A 413 12.67 -25.89 -21.35
N THR A 414 12.65 -27.06 -21.98
CA THR A 414 11.63 -27.40 -22.99
C THR A 414 10.24 -27.43 -22.35
N TYR A 415 10.10 -28.06 -21.18
CA TYR A 415 8.84 -28.14 -20.46
C TYR A 415 8.36 -26.75 -20.00
N TYR A 416 9.26 -25.95 -19.41
CA TYR A 416 8.97 -24.60 -18.91
C TYR A 416 9.27 -23.49 -19.92
N HIS A 417 9.25 -23.78 -21.23
CA HIS A 417 9.57 -22.79 -22.27
C HIS A 417 8.69 -21.53 -22.18
N HIS A 418 7.44 -21.70 -21.74
CA HIS A 418 6.48 -20.64 -21.51
C HIS A 418 6.87 -19.69 -20.36
N LEU A 419 7.62 -20.16 -19.35
CA LEU A 419 8.19 -19.34 -18.28
C LEU A 419 9.54 -18.72 -18.68
N ALA A 420 10.28 -19.41 -19.53
CA ALA A 420 11.61 -18.99 -19.98
C ALA A 420 11.54 -17.84 -20.99
N ASN A 421 10.51 -17.81 -21.83
CA ASN A 421 10.33 -16.86 -22.92
C ASN A 421 9.09 -15.96 -22.76
N CYS A 422 8.55 -15.87 -21.55
CA CYS A 422 7.39 -15.05 -21.26
C CYS A 422 7.71 -13.55 -21.44
N ASN A 423 6.67 -12.76 -21.74
CA ASN A 423 6.77 -11.31 -21.84
C ASN A 423 5.94 -10.67 -20.72
N VAL A 424 6.63 -10.15 -19.70
CA VAL A 424 5.97 -9.53 -18.53
C VAL A 424 5.08 -8.36 -18.94
N LYS A 425 5.48 -7.57 -19.95
CA LYS A 425 4.69 -6.43 -20.42
C LYS A 425 3.36 -6.91 -20.99
N GLN A 426 3.39 -7.90 -21.89
CA GLN A 426 2.18 -8.47 -22.49
C GLN A 426 1.28 -9.19 -21.47
N ILE A 427 1.88 -9.91 -20.51
CA ILE A 427 1.14 -10.62 -19.46
C ILE A 427 0.40 -9.62 -18.56
N CYS A 428 1.10 -8.54 -18.18
CA CYS A 428 0.60 -7.54 -17.26
C CYS A 428 -0.12 -6.38 -17.95
N GLU A 429 -0.12 -6.35 -19.28
CA GLU A 429 -0.92 -5.47 -20.11
C GLU A 429 -2.39 -5.77 -19.82
N ILE A 430 -3.10 -4.73 -19.41
CA ILE A 430 -4.55 -4.76 -19.37
C ILE A 430 -4.98 -4.64 -20.83
N ASN A 431 -5.40 -5.73 -21.45
CA ASN A 431 -5.98 -5.72 -22.79
C ASN A 431 -7.16 -4.73 -22.80
N THR A 432 -6.94 -3.54 -23.34
CA THR A 432 -7.98 -2.54 -23.62
C THR A 432 -8.95 -3.02 -24.70
N ASN A 433 -8.64 -4.13 -25.39
CA ASN A 433 -9.45 -4.68 -26.48
C ASN A 433 -10.31 -5.90 -26.13
N MET A 434 -10.51 -6.20 -24.84
CA MET A 434 -11.61 -7.07 -24.38
C MET A 434 -12.38 -6.38 -23.26
N THR A 435 -12.88 -5.19 -23.55
CA THR A 435 -13.98 -4.58 -22.79
C THR A 435 -14.65 -3.54 -23.69
N ALA A 436 -15.36 -4.02 -24.71
CA ALA A 436 -16.52 -3.31 -25.19
C ALA A 436 -17.63 -3.39 -24.12
N VAL A 437 -17.39 -2.73 -22.99
CA VAL A 437 -18.43 -2.06 -22.22
C VAL A 437 -18.06 -0.59 -22.32
N LEU A 438 -18.40 0.00 -23.46
CA LEU A 438 -18.51 1.44 -23.61
C LEU A 438 -19.36 1.95 -22.44
N GLY A 439 -18.75 2.61 -21.46
CA GLY A 439 -19.44 3.14 -20.30
C GLY A 439 -18.54 3.97 -19.38
N ASN A 440 -17.45 3.40 -18.84
CA ASN A 440 -16.76 3.99 -17.69
C ASN A 440 -15.48 4.79 -18.00
N GLU A 441 -14.81 4.60 -19.15
CA GLU A 441 -13.62 5.41 -19.51
C GLU A 441 -13.96 6.90 -19.69
N SER A 442 -15.19 7.20 -20.12
CA SER A 442 -15.65 8.59 -20.27
C SER A 442 -15.61 9.38 -18.95
N PHE A 443 -15.68 8.69 -17.81
CA PHE A 443 -15.71 9.25 -16.47
C PHE A 443 -14.33 9.35 -15.81
N MET A 444 -13.28 8.72 -16.37
CA MET A 444 -11.90 8.81 -15.85
C MET A 444 -11.23 10.13 -16.24
N LYS A 445 -11.88 11.22 -15.81
CA LYS A 445 -11.55 12.61 -16.11
C LYS A 445 -11.77 13.44 -14.84
N PRO A 446 -11.28 14.68 -14.77
CA PRO A 446 -11.54 15.57 -13.64
C PRO A 446 -13.01 16.00 -13.54
N LEU A 447 -13.88 15.10 -13.05
CA LEU A 447 -15.34 15.24 -12.95
C LEU A 447 -15.88 15.03 -11.52
N PHE A 448 -15.03 14.76 -10.54
CA PHE A 448 -15.45 14.31 -9.20
C PHE A 448 -14.90 15.19 -8.07
N ASN A 449 -14.80 16.49 -8.32
CA ASN A 449 -14.21 17.48 -7.43
C ASN A 449 -12.96 16.95 -6.69
N THR A 450 -12.85 17.16 -5.38
CA THR A 450 -11.68 16.79 -4.56
C THR A 450 -11.51 15.28 -4.37
N LYS A 451 -12.35 14.46 -5.01
CA LYS A 451 -12.30 12.99 -5.01
C LYS A 451 -11.77 12.42 -6.33
N THR A 452 -11.47 13.31 -7.28
CA THR A 452 -10.75 13.00 -8.51
C THR A 452 -9.36 12.44 -8.18
N LEU A 453 -9.00 11.31 -8.80
CA LEU A 453 -7.65 10.77 -8.71
C LEU A 453 -6.64 11.68 -9.41
N TYR A 454 -5.44 11.76 -8.86
CA TYR A 454 -4.35 12.51 -9.47
C TYR A 454 -3.99 11.98 -10.87
N PHE A 455 -4.07 10.65 -11.04
CA PHE A 455 -3.74 10.01 -12.31
C PHE A 455 -4.75 10.25 -13.44
N TRP A 456 -5.92 10.81 -13.14
CA TRP A 456 -6.84 11.27 -14.19
C TRP A 456 -6.46 12.66 -14.73
N LEU A 457 -5.51 13.34 -14.09
CA LEU A 457 -4.89 14.57 -14.58
C LEU A 457 -3.49 14.33 -15.13
N LYS A 458 -2.72 13.43 -14.50
CA LYS A 458 -1.31 13.19 -14.80
C LYS A 458 -1.03 11.73 -15.12
N ASP A 459 -0.41 11.49 -16.27
CA ASP A 459 -0.04 10.14 -16.67
C ASP A 459 1.00 9.55 -15.67
N PRO A 460 0.68 8.42 -14.99
CA PRO A 460 1.62 7.75 -14.10
C PRO A 460 2.89 7.27 -14.81
N ALA A 461 2.86 7.10 -16.14
CA ALA A 461 3.96 6.65 -16.97
C ALA A 461 4.69 7.79 -17.71
N GLU A 462 4.33 9.06 -17.45
CA GLU A 462 4.96 10.21 -18.09
C GLU A 462 6.49 10.16 -17.94
N SER A 463 7.19 10.22 -19.07
CA SER A 463 8.65 10.27 -19.10
C SER A 463 9.11 11.70 -18.85
N ILE A 464 9.86 11.88 -17.76
CA ILE A 464 10.35 13.19 -17.32
C ILE A 464 11.85 13.29 -17.53
N PRO A 465 12.35 14.31 -18.25
CA PRO A 465 13.78 14.57 -18.37
C PRO A 465 14.41 14.85 -17.01
N ASP A 466 15.61 14.32 -16.81
CA ASP A 466 16.40 14.67 -15.63
C ASP A 466 16.76 16.17 -15.67
N ASN A 467 16.70 16.81 -14.51
CA ASN A 467 17.01 18.22 -14.30
C ASN A 467 16.12 19.24 -15.03
N GLN A 468 14.92 18.84 -15.45
CA GLN A 468 13.98 19.70 -16.17
C GLN A 468 13.79 21.09 -15.53
N TYR A 469 13.81 21.18 -14.19
CA TYR A 469 13.55 22.41 -13.44
C TYR A 469 14.67 22.83 -12.49
N ASN A 470 15.88 22.25 -12.58
CA ASN A 470 17.02 22.74 -11.79
C ASN A 470 17.58 24.07 -12.31
N THR A 471 17.38 24.36 -13.60
CA THR A 471 17.79 25.61 -14.23
C THR A 471 16.63 26.21 -15.01
N LEU A 472 16.67 27.52 -15.21
CA LEU A 472 15.80 28.21 -16.17
C LEU A 472 16.54 29.37 -16.84
N ASN A 473 16.09 29.77 -18.03
CA ASN A 473 16.60 30.95 -18.70
C ASN A 473 15.68 32.14 -18.43
N HIS A 474 16.26 33.27 -18.01
CA HIS A 474 15.54 34.53 -17.80
C HIS A 474 16.38 35.70 -18.31
N ASN A 475 15.82 36.51 -19.22
CA ASN A 475 16.51 37.66 -19.83
C ASN A 475 17.92 37.36 -20.39
N GLY A 476 18.10 36.18 -20.99
CA GLY A 476 19.39 35.75 -21.54
C GLY A 476 20.39 35.22 -20.51
N GLN A 477 20.03 35.15 -19.23
CA GLN A 477 20.84 34.60 -18.15
C GLN A 477 20.36 33.21 -17.76
N THR A 478 21.30 32.36 -17.35
CA THR A 478 20.98 31.05 -16.78
C THR A 478 20.80 31.21 -15.27
N CYS A 479 19.68 30.74 -14.75
CA CYS A 479 19.34 30.84 -13.34
C CYS A 479 19.32 29.44 -12.71
N GLN A 480 19.96 29.31 -11.55
CA GLN A 480 20.12 28.06 -10.81
C GLN A 480 19.14 28.00 -9.63
N LEU A 481 18.55 26.84 -9.36
CA LEU A 481 17.64 26.64 -8.24
C LEU A 481 18.38 26.83 -6.90
N GLU A 482 17.90 27.73 -6.05
CA GLU A 482 18.44 27.96 -4.69
C GLU A 482 17.46 27.59 -3.57
N GLY A 483 16.16 27.58 -3.86
CA GLY A 483 15.15 27.23 -2.87
C GLY A 483 13.88 26.67 -3.49
N LEU A 484 13.27 25.69 -2.83
CA LEU A 484 12.02 25.07 -3.27
C LEU A 484 11.11 24.85 -2.06
N ASN A 485 9.90 25.42 -2.08
CA ASN A 485 8.84 25.10 -1.12
C ASN A 485 7.78 24.31 -1.87
N VAL A 486 7.39 23.15 -1.34
CA VAL A 486 6.41 22.27 -1.97
C VAL A 486 5.33 21.92 -0.95
N LEU A 487 4.07 22.07 -1.35
CA LEU A 487 2.91 21.63 -0.59
C LEU A 487 2.17 20.56 -1.39
N PHE A 488 2.12 19.36 -0.84
CA PHE A 488 1.32 18.24 -1.35
C PHE A 488 0.04 18.09 -0.53
N ARG A 489 -1.08 17.83 -1.19
CA ARG A 489 -2.23 17.17 -0.56
C ARG A 489 -1.91 15.68 -0.40
N HIS A 490 -2.47 15.03 0.62
CA HIS A 490 -2.40 13.57 0.73
C HIS A 490 -2.91 12.86 -0.54
N GLY A 491 -2.40 11.65 -0.80
CA GLY A 491 -2.88 10.82 -1.90
C GLY A 491 -4.28 10.23 -1.68
N ALA A 492 -4.77 9.51 -2.68
CA ALA A 492 -6.10 8.91 -2.67
C ALA A 492 -6.34 8.07 -1.40
N ARG A 493 -7.49 8.26 -0.77
CA ARG A 493 -7.81 7.67 0.54
C ARG A 493 -9.15 6.97 0.53
N TYR A 494 -9.32 6.07 1.50
CA TYR A 494 -10.63 5.52 1.82
C TYR A 494 -11.59 6.64 2.30
N PRO A 495 -12.90 6.44 2.14
CA PRO A 495 -13.90 7.43 2.58
C PRO A 495 -13.86 7.57 4.11
N THR A 496 -14.38 8.69 4.62
CA THR A 496 -14.53 8.85 6.08
C THR A 496 -15.69 7.99 6.56
N ILE A 497 -15.71 7.68 7.86
CA ILE A 497 -16.76 6.85 8.46
C ILE A 497 -18.18 7.33 8.15
N LYS A 498 -18.41 8.65 8.14
CA LYS A 498 -19.67 9.29 7.75
C LYS A 498 -20.14 8.87 6.34
N TRP A 499 -19.23 8.92 5.36
CA TRP A 499 -19.53 8.56 3.98
C TRP A 499 -19.75 7.05 3.84
N ILE A 500 -18.95 6.21 4.50
CA ILE A 500 -19.14 4.75 4.48
C ILE A 500 -20.56 4.39 4.94
N LYS A 501 -21.00 4.97 6.07
CA LYS A 501 -22.35 4.74 6.60
C LYS A 501 -23.45 5.23 5.66
N TRP A 502 -23.30 6.39 5.04
CA TRP A 502 -24.26 6.91 4.07
C TRP A 502 -24.39 6.02 2.82
N MET A 503 -23.27 5.52 2.31
CA MET A 503 -23.26 4.61 1.17
C MET A 503 -23.99 3.30 1.49
N THR A 504 -23.71 2.72 2.66
CA THR A 504 -24.38 1.49 3.12
C THR A 504 -25.88 1.73 3.34
N ALA A 505 -26.26 2.83 3.98
CA ALA A 505 -27.67 3.17 4.22
C ALA A 505 -28.44 3.37 2.91
N LEU A 506 -27.84 4.06 1.93
CA LEU A 506 -28.40 4.24 0.61
C LEU A 506 -28.61 2.90 -0.11
N GLN A 507 -27.61 2.02 -0.09
CA GLN A 507 -27.76 0.72 -0.73
C GLN A 507 -28.87 -0.11 -0.07
N ILE A 508 -28.96 -0.16 1.27
CA ILE A 508 -30.03 -0.87 1.99
C ILE A 508 -31.40 -0.32 1.57
N LYS A 509 -31.53 1.01 1.52
CA LYS A 509 -32.75 1.69 1.08
C LYS A 509 -33.14 1.25 -0.34
N LEU A 510 -32.22 1.31 -1.30
CA LEU A 510 -32.48 0.96 -2.70
C LEU A 510 -32.72 -0.55 -2.91
N ALA A 511 -32.02 -1.40 -2.15
CA ALA A 511 -32.17 -2.85 -2.18
C ALA A 511 -33.47 -3.36 -1.51
N SER A 512 -34.27 -2.48 -0.91
CA SER A 512 -35.60 -2.83 -0.41
C SER A 512 -36.70 -2.69 -1.48
N ASP A 513 -36.42 -2.01 -2.59
CA ASP A 513 -37.39 -1.76 -3.66
C ASP A 513 -37.25 -2.77 -4.80
N SER A 514 -38.31 -3.53 -5.06
CA SER A 514 -38.30 -4.59 -6.08
C SER A 514 -38.16 -4.07 -7.51
N LYS A 515 -38.63 -2.86 -7.82
CA LYS A 515 -38.48 -2.24 -9.15
C LYS A 515 -37.04 -1.82 -9.39
N VAL A 516 -36.42 -1.20 -8.37
CA VAL A 516 -35.01 -0.82 -8.42
C VAL A 516 -34.13 -2.04 -8.63
N ILE A 517 -34.30 -3.10 -7.84
CA ILE A 517 -33.52 -4.33 -7.96
C ILE A 517 -33.77 -5.04 -9.29
N SER A 518 -35.01 -5.06 -9.79
CA SER A 518 -35.31 -5.68 -11.08
C SER A 518 -34.55 -5.02 -12.23
N ARG A 519 -34.28 -3.71 -12.13
CA ARG A 519 -33.59 -2.93 -13.16
C ARG A 519 -32.08 -2.89 -12.98
N TYR A 520 -31.64 -2.85 -11.72
CA TYR A 520 -30.23 -2.84 -11.33
C TYR A 520 -29.98 -3.92 -10.27
N PRO A 521 -29.89 -5.20 -10.68
CA PRO A 521 -29.70 -6.32 -9.74
C PRO A 521 -28.44 -6.19 -8.89
N PHE A 522 -27.41 -5.52 -9.42
CA PHE A 522 -26.15 -5.29 -8.72
C PHE A 522 -26.36 -4.56 -7.38
N ILE A 523 -27.37 -3.68 -7.25
CA ILE A 523 -27.62 -2.93 -6.01
C ILE A 523 -27.90 -3.89 -4.84
N LYS A 524 -28.62 -4.99 -5.07
CA LYS A 524 -28.88 -6.00 -4.04
C LYS A 524 -27.64 -6.82 -3.67
N GLN A 525 -26.77 -7.05 -4.65
CA GLN A 525 -25.54 -7.83 -4.51
C GLN A 525 -24.36 -6.97 -4.02
N TRP A 526 -24.49 -5.65 -4.13
CA TRP A 526 -23.47 -4.70 -3.76
C TRP A 526 -23.26 -4.74 -2.25
N SER A 527 -22.04 -5.06 -1.87
CA SER A 527 -21.52 -4.85 -0.53
C SER A 527 -20.62 -3.63 -0.57
N ASN A 528 -20.67 -2.81 0.48
CA ASN A 528 -19.82 -1.63 0.56
C ASN A 528 -18.34 -2.07 0.57
N PRO A 529 -17.56 -1.75 -0.48
CA PRO A 529 -16.18 -2.22 -0.60
C PRO A 529 -15.23 -1.45 0.33
N PHE A 530 -15.73 -0.44 1.03
CA PHE A 530 -14.96 0.41 1.93
C PHE A 530 -15.21 0.00 3.39
N PRO A 531 -14.29 -0.78 4.01
CA PRO A 531 -14.46 -1.20 5.39
C PRO A 531 -14.28 -0.01 6.35
N GLU A 532 -15.13 0.07 7.38
CA GLU A 532 -15.05 1.11 8.43
C GLU A 532 -13.67 1.17 9.10
N THR A 533 -12.99 0.03 9.22
CA THR A 533 -11.63 -0.06 9.81
C THR A 533 -10.54 0.66 9.01
N LYS A 534 -10.82 1.05 7.76
CA LYS A 534 -9.90 1.79 6.88
C LYS A 534 -10.30 3.26 6.73
N GLU A 535 -11.29 3.73 7.46
CA GLU A 535 -11.85 5.07 7.28
C GLU A 535 -10.76 6.16 7.25
N GLY A 536 -10.82 7.01 6.23
CA GLY A 536 -9.92 8.16 6.08
C GLY A 536 -8.42 7.83 5.92
N THR A 537 -8.02 6.56 5.88
CA THR A 537 -6.63 6.12 5.71
C THR A 537 -6.20 6.16 4.23
N LEU A 538 -4.90 6.31 3.98
CA LEU A 538 -4.35 6.28 2.62
C LEU A 538 -4.67 4.93 1.97
N SER A 539 -5.16 4.96 0.73
CA SER A 539 -5.45 3.76 -0.06
C SER A 539 -4.22 3.31 -0.84
N ARG A 540 -4.21 2.07 -1.34
CA ARG A 540 -3.11 1.58 -2.22
C ARG A 540 -2.93 2.44 -3.47
N VAL A 541 -4.02 2.96 -4.04
CA VAL A 541 -3.95 3.90 -5.16
C VAL A 541 -3.24 5.18 -4.74
N GLY A 542 -3.55 5.71 -3.55
CA GLY A 542 -2.87 6.88 -2.99
C GLY A 542 -1.41 6.65 -2.66
N GLU A 543 -1.03 5.45 -2.19
CA GLU A 543 0.37 5.05 -2.02
C GLU A 543 1.12 5.14 -3.37
N TYR A 544 0.49 4.61 -4.43
CA TYR A 544 1.04 4.63 -5.78
C TYR A 544 1.10 6.03 -6.39
N GLU A 545 0.09 6.87 -6.16
CA GLU A 545 0.09 8.29 -6.53
C GLU A 545 1.31 9.01 -5.98
N MET A 546 1.56 8.89 -4.67
CA MET A 546 2.67 9.56 -4.01
C MET A 546 4.04 9.05 -4.48
N LEU A 547 4.16 7.73 -4.71
CA LEU A 547 5.39 7.13 -5.24
C LEU A 547 5.69 7.63 -6.66
N ARG A 548 4.70 7.62 -7.57
CA ARG A 548 4.91 8.10 -8.96
C ARG A 548 5.15 9.60 -9.03
N LEU A 549 4.43 10.36 -8.21
CA LEU A 549 4.65 11.80 -8.06
C LEU A 549 6.08 12.09 -7.59
N ALA A 550 6.58 11.33 -6.60
CA ALA A 550 7.97 11.43 -6.16
C ALA A 550 8.98 11.07 -7.25
N ASN A 551 8.74 10.03 -8.04
CA ASN A 551 9.65 9.65 -9.12
C ASN A 551 9.79 10.77 -10.16
N ARG A 552 8.67 11.37 -10.56
CA ARG A 552 8.68 12.51 -11.47
C ARG A 552 9.36 13.72 -10.83
N PHE A 553 9.01 14.04 -9.59
CA PHE A 553 9.65 15.12 -8.84
C PHE A 553 11.18 14.95 -8.73
N ALA A 554 11.64 13.75 -8.38
CA ALA A 554 13.06 13.39 -8.30
C ALA A 554 13.79 13.60 -9.62
N ARG A 555 13.17 13.27 -10.76
CA ARG A 555 13.75 13.53 -12.08
C ARG A 555 13.84 15.02 -12.39
N ARG A 556 12.76 15.79 -12.15
CA ARG A 556 12.72 17.23 -12.45
C ARG A 556 13.77 18.03 -11.69
N PHE A 557 14.08 17.61 -10.47
CA PHE A 557 15.00 18.31 -9.56
C PHE A 557 16.27 17.51 -9.25
N LYS A 558 16.64 16.53 -10.08
CA LYS A 558 17.62 15.48 -9.78
C LYS A 558 18.93 15.98 -9.18
N SER A 559 19.59 16.95 -9.80
CA SER A 559 20.89 17.49 -9.37
C SER A 559 20.82 18.20 -8.02
N SER A 560 19.71 18.87 -7.71
CA SER A 560 19.49 19.49 -6.39
C SER A 560 19.18 18.48 -5.30
N LEU A 561 18.54 17.35 -5.64
CA LEU A 561 18.14 16.31 -4.68
C LEU A 561 19.23 15.25 -4.44
N GLN A 562 20.02 14.94 -5.47
CA GLN A 562 21.03 13.88 -5.42
C GLN A 562 22.11 14.23 -4.38
N GLY A 563 22.30 13.35 -3.40
CA GLY A 563 23.21 13.57 -2.28
C GLY A 563 22.69 14.52 -1.19
N ASN A 564 21.49 15.10 -1.36
CA ASN A 564 20.94 16.14 -0.47
C ASN A 564 19.62 15.76 0.19
N LEU A 565 19.18 14.48 0.13
CA LEU A 565 17.91 14.06 0.75
C LEU A 565 17.84 14.32 2.26
N ASN A 566 18.96 14.22 2.97
CA ASN A 566 19.04 14.52 4.40
C ASN A 566 18.91 16.01 4.73
N HIS A 567 18.99 16.89 3.72
CA HIS A 567 18.85 18.35 3.85
C HIS A 567 17.45 18.84 3.46
N ILE A 568 16.51 17.92 3.18
CA ILE A 568 15.12 18.26 2.93
C ILE A 568 14.38 18.36 4.26
N ASN A 569 13.73 19.49 4.48
CA ASN A 569 12.79 19.65 5.58
C ASN A 569 11.45 19.04 5.19
N PHE A 570 11.10 17.90 5.77
CA PHE A 570 9.80 17.28 5.57
C PHE A 570 8.86 17.63 6.71
N SER A 571 7.62 17.97 6.38
CA SER A 571 6.56 18.15 7.37
C SER A 571 5.21 17.56 6.93
N TYR A 572 4.41 17.10 7.88
CA TYR A 572 3.08 16.55 7.61
C TYR A 572 2.11 16.80 8.77
N THR A 573 0.81 16.71 8.53
CA THR A 573 -0.20 16.82 9.61
C THR A 573 -0.29 15.54 10.45
N HIS A 574 -0.83 15.60 11.67
CA HIS A 574 -1.00 14.41 12.53
C HIS A 574 -1.87 13.28 11.92
N LYS A 575 -2.59 13.54 10.80
CA LYS A 575 -3.43 12.53 10.15
C LYS A 575 -2.59 11.43 9.49
N ASN A 576 -2.98 10.18 9.70
CA ASN A 576 -2.28 9.01 9.13
C ASN A 576 -2.07 9.10 7.60
N ARG A 577 -3.07 9.61 6.86
CA ARG A 577 -2.99 9.77 5.41
C ARG A 577 -1.87 10.72 4.93
N THR A 578 -1.59 11.81 5.65
CA THR A 578 -0.52 12.74 5.28
C THR A 578 0.85 12.17 5.66
N GLN A 579 0.95 11.52 6.83
CA GLN A 579 2.17 10.82 7.23
C GLN A 579 2.53 9.70 6.24
N ASN A 580 1.56 8.87 5.83
CA ASN A 580 1.83 7.82 4.86
C ASN A 580 2.14 8.40 3.49
N SER A 581 1.48 9.49 3.07
CA SER A 581 1.79 10.16 1.80
C SER A 581 3.23 10.63 1.75
N TYR A 582 3.72 11.23 2.85
CA TYR A 582 5.14 11.56 3.03
C TYR A 582 6.03 10.33 2.85
N LYS A 583 5.74 9.22 3.54
CA LYS A 583 6.56 8.00 3.49
C LYS A 583 6.69 7.44 2.09
N TYR A 584 5.57 7.31 1.36
CA TYR A 584 5.58 6.79 -0.01
C TYR A 584 6.22 7.78 -1.00
N PHE A 585 6.08 9.08 -0.76
CA PHE A 585 6.81 10.08 -1.52
C PHE A 585 8.32 9.96 -1.30
N TYR A 586 8.76 9.85 -0.03
CA TYR A 586 10.18 9.65 0.29
C TYR A 586 10.72 8.32 -0.29
N GLU A 587 9.95 7.23 -0.24
CA GLU A 587 10.29 5.94 -0.87
C GLU A 587 10.56 6.15 -2.38
N GLY A 588 9.66 6.84 -3.10
CA GLY A 588 9.85 7.12 -4.53
C GLY A 588 11.05 8.04 -4.84
N LEU A 589 11.34 9.03 -3.99
CA LEU A 589 12.56 9.84 -4.12
C LEU A 589 13.81 8.97 -4.01
N ASN A 590 13.84 8.13 -2.97
CA ASN A 590 14.99 7.29 -2.66
C ASN A 590 15.22 6.22 -3.74
N GLU A 591 14.14 5.60 -4.25
CA GLU A 591 14.19 4.68 -5.40
C GLU A 591 14.74 5.35 -6.65
N THR A 592 14.25 6.53 -6.99
CA THR A 592 14.61 7.21 -8.24
C THR A 592 16.03 7.76 -8.22
N LEU A 593 16.50 8.25 -7.07
CA LEU A 593 17.84 8.79 -6.90
C LEU A 593 18.88 7.71 -6.54
N GLN A 594 18.45 6.46 -6.34
CA GLN A 594 19.29 5.32 -5.97
C GLN A 594 20.12 5.58 -4.70
N THR A 595 19.54 6.32 -3.76
CA THR A 595 20.15 6.60 -2.48
C THR A 595 19.80 5.48 -1.50
N ASN A 596 20.74 5.11 -0.62
CA ASN A 596 20.48 4.22 0.53
C ASN A 596 20.41 5.05 1.81
N THR A 597 19.78 6.23 1.75
CA THR A 597 19.72 7.17 2.87
C THR A 597 18.63 6.76 3.86
N GLN A 598 18.95 6.81 5.14
CA GLN A 598 17.97 6.64 6.21
C GLN A 598 16.90 7.73 6.09
N GLU A 599 15.64 7.36 6.35
CA GLU A 599 14.52 8.31 6.38
C GLU A 599 14.82 9.49 7.32
N PRO A 600 14.75 10.75 6.84
CA PRO A 600 15.00 11.92 7.66
C PRO A 600 13.90 12.11 8.71
N ASN A 601 14.22 12.83 9.79
CA ASN A 601 13.23 13.20 10.80
C ASN A 601 12.26 14.23 10.21
N ALA A 602 11.08 13.78 9.79
CA ALA A 602 10.00 14.65 9.37
C ALA A 602 9.20 15.19 10.57
N LYS A 603 8.81 16.47 10.50
CA LYS A 603 8.09 17.19 11.56
C LYS A 603 6.58 17.00 11.42
N VAL A 604 5.88 16.75 12.52
CA VAL A 604 4.42 16.94 12.58
C VAL A 604 4.14 18.42 12.77
N ASP A 605 3.47 19.08 11.81
CA ASP A 605 3.27 20.54 11.81
C ASP A 605 1.81 20.93 11.49
N ASP A 606 0.93 20.79 12.47
CA ASP A 606 -0.47 21.20 12.32
C ASP A 606 -0.66 22.73 12.38
N GLU A 607 0.28 23.47 12.96
CA GLU A 607 0.22 24.94 13.00
C GLU A 607 0.31 25.52 11.59
N GLN A 608 1.23 25.01 10.77
CA GLN A 608 1.37 25.46 9.38
C GLN A 608 0.42 24.77 8.40
N LEU A 609 0.05 23.51 8.64
CA LEU A 609 -0.65 22.69 7.65
C LEU A 609 -2.12 22.44 7.97
N ARG A 610 -2.57 22.78 9.19
CA ARG A 610 -3.97 22.76 9.62
C ARG A 610 -4.38 24.09 10.25
N PHE A 611 -3.90 25.21 9.68
CA PHE A 611 -4.24 26.56 10.15
C PHE A 611 -5.75 26.80 10.30
N TYR A 612 -6.58 26.08 9.54
CA TYR A 612 -8.04 26.14 9.63
C TYR A 612 -8.60 25.60 10.95
N ASP A 613 -8.01 24.55 11.53
CA ASP A 613 -8.41 24.09 12.88
C ASP A 613 -8.05 25.15 13.95
N ASN A 614 -7.01 25.94 13.69
CA ASN A 614 -6.43 26.90 14.65
C ASN A 614 -6.94 28.33 14.47
N CYS A 615 -7.80 28.59 13.48
CA CYS A 615 -8.28 29.93 13.16
C CYS A 615 -9.70 30.14 13.69
N HIS A 616 -9.81 30.74 14.88
CA HIS A 616 -11.12 30.95 15.52
C HIS A 616 -12.10 31.75 14.64
N LYS A 617 -11.62 32.83 13.99
CA LYS A 617 -12.44 33.61 13.06
C LYS A 617 -12.99 32.80 11.89
N TYR A 618 -12.20 31.90 11.31
CA TYR A 618 -12.66 31.00 10.25
C TYR A 618 -13.75 30.06 10.78
N ASN A 619 -13.52 29.46 11.95
CA ASN A 619 -14.48 28.54 12.57
C ASN A 619 -15.82 29.22 12.86
N VAL A 620 -15.82 30.51 13.23
CA VAL A 620 -17.04 31.27 13.52
C VAL A 620 -17.70 31.82 12.25
N GLU A 621 -16.94 32.49 11.39
CA GLU A 621 -17.49 33.23 10.24
C GLU A 621 -17.80 32.31 9.04
N VAL A 622 -17.19 31.13 8.96
CA VAL A 622 -17.28 30.23 7.80
C VAL A 622 -17.78 28.84 8.21
N GLU A 623 -17.02 28.06 8.98
CA GLU A 623 -17.36 26.65 9.28
C GLU A 623 -18.64 26.52 10.11
N GLY A 624 -18.80 27.36 11.13
CA GLY A 624 -19.99 27.41 11.99
C GLY A 624 -21.12 28.26 11.44
N ASN A 625 -20.90 29.00 10.35
CA ASN A 625 -21.87 29.94 9.80
C ASN A 625 -22.77 29.26 8.75
N ARG A 626 -24.07 29.17 9.05
CA ARG A 626 -25.05 28.59 8.13
C ARG A 626 -25.20 29.36 6.82
N ASN A 627 -24.87 30.65 6.80
CA ASN A 627 -24.96 31.45 5.58
C ASN A 627 -23.91 31.03 4.53
N THR A 628 -22.79 30.43 4.96
CA THR A 628 -21.74 29.88 4.07
C THR A 628 -22.31 28.86 3.09
N THR A 629 -23.30 28.07 3.50
CA THR A 629 -23.90 27.01 2.67
C THR A 629 -25.11 27.48 1.87
N THR A 630 -25.49 28.77 1.92
CA THR A 630 -26.71 29.30 1.27
C THR A 630 -26.72 29.02 -0.24
N GLU A 631 -25.61 29.32 -0.93
CA GLU A 631 -25.48 29.11 -2.37
C GLU A 631 -25.44 27.62 -2.74
N TYR A 632 -24.75 26.80 -1.93
CA TYR A 632 -24.74 25.35 -2.09
C TYR A 632 -26.17 24.78 -1.99
N GLU A 633 -26.89 25.16 -0.94
CA GLU A 633 -28.25 24.72 -0.67
C GLU A 633 -29.25 25.23 -1.72
N ALA A 634 -29.08 26.46 -2.21
CA ALA A 634 -29.87 27.02 -3.30
C ALA A 634 -29.63 26.26 -4.62
N PHE A 635 -28.38 25.90 -4.93
CA PHE A 635 -28.07 25.10 -6.12
C PHE A 635 -28.56 23.65 -5.99
N LEU A 636 -28.40 23.04 -4.81
CA LEU A 636 -28.86 21.69 -4.49
C LEU A 636 -30.37 21.53 -4.68
N ARG A 637 -31.14 22.58 -4.34
CA ARG A 637 -32.60 22.66 -4.57
C ARG A 637 -32.99 23.24 -5.94
N GLY A 638 -32.02 23.70 -6.71
CA GLY A 638 -32.22 24.41 -7.96
C GLY A 638 -32.54 23.50 -9.16
N LYS A 639 -33.02 24.11 -10.25
CA LYS A 639 -33.51 23.42 -11.45
C LYS A 639 -32.50 22.44 -12.07
N LYS A 640 -31.20 22.77 -12.06
CA LYS A 640 -30.13 21.92 -12.61
C LYS A 640 -30.03 20.61 -11.83
N MET A 641 -29.94 20.69 -10.50
CA MET A 641 -29.88 19.50 -9.65
C MET A 641 -31.20 18.72 -9.66
N THR A 642 -32.37 19.39 -9.67
CA THR A 642 -33.67 18.71 -9.85
C THR A 642 -33.73 17.89 -11.14
N ASN A 643 -33.10 18.38 -12.22
CA ASN A 643 -33.05 17.62 -13.48
C ASN A 643 -32.17 16.38 -13.37
N VAL A 644 -31.02 16.48 -12.71
CA VAL A 644 -30.13 15.33 -12.45
C VAL A 644 -30.85 14.29 -11.59
N ILE A 645 -31.49 14.72 -10.51
CA ILE A 645 -32.30 13.84 -9.64
C ILE A 645 -33.34 13.11 -10.47
N ARG A 646 -34.18 13.84 -11.22
CA ARG A 646 -35.24 13.23 -12.03
C ARG A 646 -34.71 12.22 -13.05
N LYS A 647 -33.56 12.49 -13.67
CA LYS A 647 -32.90 11.53 -14.58
C LYS A 647 -32.49 10.25 -13.84
N VAL A 648 -31.84 10.38 -12.68
CA VAL A 648 -31.44 9.23 -11.85
C VAL A 648 -32.67 8.45 -11.37
N GLU A 649 -33.71 9.13 -10.88
CA GLU A 649 -34.97 8.50 -10.47
C GLU A 649 -35.63 7.76 -11.64
N THR A 650 -35.65 8.37 -12.83
CA THR A 650 -36.19 7.73 -14.05
C THR A 650 -35.40 6.48 -14.42
N LYS A 651 -34.07 6.52 -14.32
CA LYS A 651 -33.22 5.34 -14.50
C LYS A 651 -33.54 4.27 -13.47
N LEU A 652 -33.74 4.62 -12.20
CA LEU A 652 -34.09 3.68 -11.13
C LEU A 652 -35.55 3.17 -11.16
N GLY A 653 -36.40 3.71 -12.02
CA GLY A 653 -37.81 3.29 -12.16
C GLY A 653 -38.81 4.14 -11.34
N PHE A 654 -38.58 5.46 -11.30
CA PHE A 654 -39.37 6.45 -10.54
C PHE A 654 -39.32 6.25 -9.02
N TYR A 655 -38.12 5.97 -8.51
CA TYR A 655 -37.84 5.91 -7.08
C TYR A 655 -37.59 7.30 -6.52
N ASN A 656 -38.16 7.67 -5.36
CA ASN A 656 -37.98 9.00 -4.76
C ASN A 656 -36.60 9.12 -4.08
N LEU A 657 -35.74 9.96 -4.63
CA LEU A 657 -34.40 10.26 -4.10
C LEU A 657 -34.29 11.70 -3.61
N SER A 658 -33.65 11.88 -2.45
CA SER A 658 -33.17 13.20 -2.05
C SER A 658 -31.94 13.61 -2.86
N ALA A 659 -31.69 14.92 -2.96
CA ALA A 659 -30.50 15.46 -3.63
C ALA A 659 -29.21 14.92 -2.99
N VAL A 660 -29.17 14.80 -1.66
CA VAL A 660 -28.04 14.25 -0.91
C VAL A 660 -27.78 12.79 -1.32
N GLU A 661 -28.82 11.96 -1.46
CA GLU A 661 -28.66 10.57 -1.90
C GLU A 661 -28.07 10.47 -3.31
N VAL A 662 -28.44 11.38 -4.23
CA VAL A 662 -27.80 11.45 -5.55
C VAL A 662 -26.32 11.81 -5.44
N VAL A 663 -25.94 12.72 -4.53
CA VAL A 663 -24.53 13.01 -4.24
C VAL A 663 -23.83 11.79 -3.62
N VAL A 664 -24.51 10.99 -2.79
CA VAL A 664 -23.96 9.71 -2.28
C VAL A 664 -23.70 8.72 -3.44
N ILE A 665 -24.62 8.57 -4.38
CA ILE A 665 -24.41 7.74 -5.59
C ILE A 665 -23.19 8.22 -6.37
N ASN A 666 -23.07 9.54 -6.59
CA ASN A 666 -21.90 10.15 -7.26
C ASN A 666 -20.60 9.84 -6.50
N GLN A 667 -20.63 9.93 -5.17
CA GLN A 667 -19.47 9.66 -4.34
C GLN A 667 -19.05 8.18 -4.39
N ILE A 668 -20.01 7.24 -4.43
CA ILE A 668 -19.72 5.80 -4.64
C ILE A 668 -19.06 5.61 -6.00
N CYS A 669 -19.67 6.16 -7.06
CA CYS A 669 -19.14 6.10 -8.43
C CYS A 669 -17.69 6.61 -8.49
N ALA A 670 -17.41 7.80 -7.95
CA ALA A 670 -16.07 8.40 -7.95
C ALA A 670 -15.02 7.50 -7.28
N LEU A 671 -15.34 6.98 -6.09
CA LEU A 671 -14.39 6.23 -5.27
C LEU A 671 -14.19 4.81 -5.77
N GLU A 672 -15.22 4.14 -6.26
CA GLU A 672 -15.07 2.82 -6.86
C GLU A 672 -14.33 2.89 -8.18
N LEU A 673 -14.63 3.88 -9.03
CA LEU A 673 -13.89 4.11 -10.25
C LEU A 673 -12.42 4.43 -9.95
N GLY A 674 -12.14 5.22 -8.91
CA GLY A 674 -10.78 5.51 -8.49
C GLY A 674 -10.04 4.30 -7.90
N MET A 675 -10.68 3.55 -7.01
CA MET A 675 -10.00 2.49 -6.24
C MET A 675 -9.96 1.14 -6.94
N PHE A 676 -10.94 0.88 -7.82
CA PHE A 676 -11.16 -0.44 -8.44
C PHE A 676 -11.27 -0.35 -9.96
N ASN A 677 -11.14 0.85 -10.54
CA ASN A 677 -11.24 1.10 -11.98
C ASN A 677 -12.58 0.66 -12.60
N ASN A 678 -13.62 0.49 -11.78
CA ASN A 678 -14.95 0.09 -12.18
C ASN A 678 -15.97 0.54 -11.14
N SER A 679 -17.17 0.92 -11.59
CA SER A 679 -18.32 1.13 -10.70
C SER A 679 -19.62 1.00 -11.51
N ASP A 680 -20.51 0.13 -11.05
CA ASP A 680 -21.85 0.01 -11.64
C ASP A 680 -22.74 1.20 -11.26
N TRP A 681 -22.45 1.89 -10.16
CA TRP A 681 -23.16 3.09 -9.73
C TRP A 681 -22.99 4.25 -10.73
N CYS A 682 -21.88 4.30 -11.46
CA CYS A 682 -21.67 5.32 -12.50
C CYS A 682 -22.68 5.23 -13.66
N LYS A 683 -23.31 4.06 -13.90
CA LYS A 683 -24.35 3.89 -14.94
C LYS A 683 -25.57 4.79 -14.73
N LEU A 684 -25.76 5.29 -13.51
CA LEU A 684 -26.85 6.19 -13.16
C LEU A 684 -26.63 7.63 -13.64
N PHE A 685 -25.43 7.99 -14.07
CA PHE A 685 -25.11 9.35 -14.55
C PHE A 685 -24.76 9.37 -16.04
N ASP A 686 -24.92 10.54 -16.65
CA ASP A 686 -24.18 10.94 -17.84
C ASP A 686 -23.12 12.01 -17.48
N VAL A 687 -22.25 12.39 -18.43
CA VAL A 687 -21.18 13.37 -18.17
C VAL A 687 -21.76 14.74 -17.77
N ASP A 688 -22.87 15.15 -18.38
CA ASP A 688 -23.52 16.43 -18.06
C ASP A 688 -24.06 16.44 -16.62
N ASP A 689 -24.60 15.31 -16.15
CA ASP A 689 -25.03 15.15 -14.77
C ASP A 689 -23.85 15.30 -13.79
N LEU A 690 -22.70 14.70 -14.11
CA LEU A 690 -21.49 14.81 -13.30
C LEU A 690 -20.93 16.24 -13.28
N LEU A 691 -20.99 16.98 -14.39
CA LEU A 691 -20.59 18.39 -14.43
C LEU A 691 -21.47 19.27 -13.53
N VAL A 692 -22.77 18.98 -13.45
CA VAL A 692 -23.68 19.68 -12.53
C VAL A 692 -23.33 19.37 -11.07
N ILE A 693 -23.08 18.10 -10.74
CA ILE A 693 -22.70 17.70 -9.37
C ILE A 693 -21.32 18.24 -8.98
N ASP A 694 -20.37 18.26 -9.92
CA ASP A 694 -19.05 18.85 -9.69
C ASP A 694 -19.18 20.36 -9.44
N TYR A 695 -20.03 21.07 -10.17
CA TYR A 695 -20.30 22.49 -9.91
C TYR A 695 -20.94 22.74 -8.54
N LEU A 696 -21.91 21.91 -8.13
CA LEU A 696 -22.48 21.95 -6.79
C LEU A 696 -21.38 21.87 -5.71
N GLN A 697 -20.46 20.91 -5.85
CA GLN A 697 -19.37 20.75 -4.89
C GLN A 697 -18.31 21.87 -5.04
N ASN A 698 -18.12 22.44 -6.22
CA ASN A 698 -17.21 23.59 -6.40
C ASN A 698 -17.76 24.85 -5.72
N ILE A 699 -19.08 25.05 -5.67
CA ILE A 699 -19.69 26.09 -4.84
C ILE A 699 -19.29 25.86 -3.37
N GLU A 700 -19.49 24.65 -2.83
CA GLU A 700 -19.09 24.33 -1.46
C GLU A 700 -17.63 24.70 -1.18
N ASP A 701 -16.69 24.21 -2.01
CA ASP A 701 -15.27 24.53 -1.84
C ASP A 701 -14.94 26.02 -2.05
N TYR A 702 -15.65 26.73 -2.93
CA TYR A 702 -15.45 28.16 -3.17
C TYR A 702 -15.81 28.99 -1.93
N TYR A 703 -16.90 28.64 -1.25
CA TYR A 703 -17.36 29.34 -0.05
C TYR A 703 -16.61 28.91 1.21
N GLU A 704 -16.26 27.64 1.35
CA GLU A 704 -15.55 27.15 2.54
C GLU A 704 -14.03 27.41 2.48
N LYS A 705 -13.42 27.36 1.29
CA LYS A 705 -11.95 27.27 1.16
C LYS A 705 -11.36 28.21 0.12
N GLY A 706 -12.20 28.71 -0.79
CA GLY A 706 -11.82 29.57 -1.91
C GLY A 706 -12.04 31.06 -1.66
N TYR A 707 -12.50 31.77 -2.69
CA TYR A 707 -12.50 33.23 -2.74
C TYR A 707 -13.69 33.93 -2.09
N ALA A 708 -14.74 33.21 -1.67
CA ALA A 708 -15.96 33.87 -1.18
C ALA A 708 -15.72 34.75 0.06
N TYR A 709 -14.86 34.29 0.97
CA TYR A 709 -14.52 35.02 2.19
C TYR A 709 -13.02 35.27 2.29
N PRO A 710 -12.58 36.50 2.57
CA PRO A 710 -11.15 36.79 2.72
C PRO A 710 -10.45 35.94 3.79
N ILE A 711 -11.16 35.51 4.84
CA ILE A 711 -10.57 34.69 5.89
C ILE A 711 -10.10 33.33 5.36
N ASN A 712 -10.77 32.76 4.34
CA ASN A 712 -10.47 31.45 3.78
C ASN A 712 -9.02 31.32 3.34
N TRP A 713 -8.48 32.35 2.68
CA TRP A 713 -7.08 32.37 2.24
C TRP A 713 -6.15 33.10 3.21
N LYS A 714 -6.62 34.12 3.94
CA LYS A 714 -5.79 34.84 4.92
C LYS A 714 -5.28 33.93 6.04
N GLN A 715 -6.08 32.94 6.44
CA GLN A 715 -5.67 31.95 7.45
C GLN A 715 -4.46 31.10 7.02
N SER A 716 -4.11 31.05 5.71
CA SER A 716 -2.90 30.36 5.24
C SER A 716 -1.58 31.05 5.64
N CYS A 717 -1.68 32.19 6.32
CA CYS A 717 -0.56 33.01 6.81
C CYS A 717 0.61 32.22 7.43
N PRO A 718 0.41 31.22 8.31
CA PRO A 718 1.52 30.47 8.89
C PRO A 718 2.40 29.81 7.83
N PHE A 719 1.79 29.23 6.79
CA PHE A 719 2.49 28.60 5.68
C PHE A 719 3.15 29.64 4.76
N THR A 720 2.41 30.66 4.33
CA THR A 720 2.93 31.66 3.36
C THR A 720 4.03 32.52 3.96
N SER A 721 3.88 33.00 5.19
CA SER A 721 4.90 33.85 5.84
C SER A 721 6.19 33.08 6.12
N TYR A 722 6.10 31.81 6.51
CA TYR A 722 7.26 30.94 6.68
C TYR A 722 8.03 30.79 5.36
N MET A 723 7.31 30.54 4.26
CA MET A 723 7.87 30.45 2.91
C MET A 723 8.67 31.72 2.53
N PHE A 724 8.09 32.90 2.71
CA PHE A 724 8.73 34.19 2.39
C PHE A 724 9.94 34.47 3.27
N LYS A 725 9.85 34.27 4.59
CA LYS A 725 10.98 34.45 5.52
C LYS A 725 12.18 33.59 5.13
N ARG A 726 11.93 32.36 4.68
CA ARG A 726 12.97 31.44 4.20
C ARG A 726 13.65 31.95 2.93
N TYR A 727 12.87 32.47 1.99
CA TYR A 727 13.42 33.07 0.78
C TYR A 727 14.18 34.36 1.06
N ASP A 728 13.67 35.25 1.92
CA ASP A 728 14.39 36.45 2.35
C ASP A 728 15.76 36.13 2.95
N HIS A 729 15.81 35.13 3.83
CA HIS A 729 17.07 34.65 4.39
C HIS A 729 18.00 34.07 3.32
N THR A 730 17.44 33.36 2.32
CA THR A 730 18.24 32.81 1.22
C THR A 730 18.84 33.92 0.36
N VAL A 731 18.04 34.93 0.01
CA VAL A 731 18.44 36.09 -0.80
C VAL A 731 19.48 36.95 -0.08
N SER A 732 19.29 37.23 1.21
CA SER A 732 20.21 38.09 1.99
C SER A 732 21.58 37.45 2.25
N THR A 733 21.66 36.12 2.25
CA THR A 733 22.91 35.37 2.48
C THR A 733 23.59 34.89 1.19
N ALA A 734 23.00 35.16 0.02
CA ALA A 734 23.49 34.66 -1.28
C ALA A 734 24.87 35.23 -1.69
N SER A 735 25.27 36.39 -1.16
CA SER A 735 26.54 37.06 -1.48
C SER A 735 27.76 36.51 -0.71
N LEU A 736 27.56 35.61 0.26
CA LEU A 736 28.62 35.22 1.21
C LEU A 736 29.28 33.85 0.93
N GLN A 737 28.74 33.00 0.04
CA GLN A 737 29.27 31.65 -0.19
C GLN A 737 29.01 31.14 -1.63
N HIS A 738 30.07 30.70 -2.32
CA HIS A 738 29.95 29.91 -3.56
C HIS A 738 29.67 28.43 -3.22
N ASN A 739 28.75 27.78 -3.96
CA ASN A 739 28.28 26.38 -3.82
C ASN A 739 27.27 26.07 -2.69
N LYS A 740 26.10 26.73 -2.66
CA LYS A 740 25.03 26.45 -1.69
C LYS A 740 24.16 25.25 -2.13
N VAL A 741 23.93 24.30 -1.23
CA VAL A 741 22.89 23.27 -1.39
C VAL A 741 21.52 23.95 -1.37
N PRO A 742 20.63 23.71 -2.34
CA PRO A 742 19.31 24.35 -2.37
C PRO A 742 18.52 24.03 -1.10
N GLN A 743 17.84 25.02 -0.54
CA GLN A 743 16.96 24.78 0.61
C GLN A 743 15.66 24.14 0.12
N LEU A 744 15.35 22.92 0.55
CA LEU A 744 14.17 22.18 0.12
C LEU A 744 13.22 21.97 1.31
N ASP A 745 11.99 22.45 1.19
CA ASP A 745 10.94 22.29 2.19
C ASP A 745 9.73 21.63 1.52
N ILE A 746 9.34 20.45 2.01
CA ILE A 746 8.30 19.61 1.41
C ILE A 746 7.29 19.22 2.48
N SER A 747 6.06 19.70 2.29
CA SER A 747 5.00 19.62 3.28
C SER A 747 3.78 18.84 2.77
N PHE A 748 3.11 18.06 3.63
CA PHE A 748 1.95 17.24 3.26
C PHE A 748 0.69 17.60 4.09
N GLY A 749 -0.28 18.22 3.44
CA GLY A 749 -1.54 18.72 3.99
C GLY A 749 -2.81 18.11 3.37
N HIS A 750 -3.89 18.89 3.38
CA HIS A 750 -5.23 18.49 2.93
C HIS A 750 -5.75 19.41 1.83
N SER A 751 -6.97 19.14 1.32
CA SER A 751 -7.67 20.07 0.41
C SER A 751 -7.87 21.43 1.08
N GLU A 752 -8.19 21.41 2.37
CA GLU A 752 -8.38 22.56 3.25
C GLU A 752 -7.06 23.30 3.54
N THR A 753 -5.91 22.76 3.14
CA THR A 753 -4.62 23.45 3.20
C THR A 753 -4.28 24.06 1.84
N ILE A 754 -4.32 23.26 0.78
CA ILE A 754 -3.77 23.65 -0.53
C ILE A 754 -4.65 24.65 -1.28
N VAL A 755 -5.99 24.51 -1.20
CA VAL A 755 -6.92 25.41 -1.89
C VAL A 755 -6.85 26.85 -1.33
N PRO A 756 -6.85 27.06 0.00
CA PRO A 756 -6.55 28.38 0.58
C PRO A 756 -5.23 28.99 0.14
N VAL A 757 -4.17 28.17 -0.01
CA VAL A 757 -2.86 28.67 -0.45
C VAL A 757 -2.88 29.09 -1.92
N TYR A 758 -3.54 28.32 -2.81
CA TYR A 758 -3.76 28.77 -4.19
C TYR A 758 -4.51 30.10 -4.24
N THR A 759 -5.55 30.21 -3.41
CA THR A 759 -6.39 31.41 -3.30
C THR A 759 -5.60 32.60 -2.77
N ALA A 760 -4.70 32.39 -1.81
CA ALA A 760 -3.81 33.43 -1.29
C ALA A 760 -2.89 33.98 -2.39
N PHE A 761 -2.36 33.10 -3.25
CA PHE A 761 -1.58 33.52 -4.41
C PHE A 761 -2.41 34.10 -5.56
N GLY A 762 -3.74 34.17 -5.46
CA GLY A 762 -4.59 34.71 -6.52
C GLY A 762 -4.72 33.79 -7.74
N LEU A 763 -4.44 32.49 -7.59
CA LEU A 763 -4.57 31.50 -8.66
C LEU A 763 -6.03 31.03 -8.80
N PHE A 764 -6.45 30.74 -10.03
CA PHE A 764 -7.80 30.20 -10.31
C PHE A 764 -8.94 31.13 -9.83
N HIS A 765 -8.73 32.44 -9.94
CA HIS A 765 -9.75 33.44 -9.62
C HIS A 765 -10.65 33.69 -10.83
N ASP A 766 -11.91 33.26 -10.72
CA ASP A 766 -12.91 33.49 -11.76
C ASP A 766 -13.35 34.95 -11.82
N ALA A 767 -13.77 35.40 -13.01
CA ALA A 767 -14.28 36.75 -13.21
C ALA A 767 -15.61 36.97 -12.47
N GLU A 768 -16.47 35.94 -12.45
CA GLU A 768 -17.72 35.91 -11.69
C GLU A 768 -17.61 34.89 -10.56
N PRO A 769 -18.06 35.21 -9.33
CA PRO A 769 -18.07 34.23 -8.25
C PRO A 769 -19.01 33.08 -8.58
N LEU A 770 -18.68 31.88 -8.09
CA LEU A 770 -19.56 30.72 -8.22
C LEU A 770 -20.82 30.96 -7.38
N ARG A 771 -21.99 30.86 -8.01
CA ARG A 771 -23.31 31.03 -7.38
C ARG A 771 -24.28 29.95 -7.87
N ALA A 772 -25.39 29.82 -7.19
CA ALA A 772 -26.46 28.89 -7.53
C ALA A 772 -27.14 29.21 -8.87
N ASP A 773 -27.10 30.47 -9.31
CA ASP A 773 -27.84 30.94 -10.49
C ASP A 773 -27.01 30.98 -11.77
N ASN A 774 -25.69 30.77 -11.71
CA ASN A 774 -24.78 31.06 -12.82
C ASN A 774 -23.96 29.86 -13.34
N PHE A 775 -24.44 28.61 -13.14
CA PHE A 775 -23.83 27.40 -13.71
C PHE A 775 -23.49 27.52 -15.20
N ASP A 776 -24.42 28.05 -16.01
CA ASP A 776 -24.21 28.13 -17.47
C ASP A 776 -23.14 29.16 -17.89
N VAL A 777 -22.91 30.19 -17.06
CA VAL A 777 -21.85 31.19 -17.26
C VAL A 777 -20.50 30.61 -16.82
N ASN A 778 -20.49 29.83 -15.73
CA ASN A 778 -19.29 29.26 -15.11
C ASN A 778 -18.93 27.82 -15.60
N LYS A 779 -19.37 27.44 -16.80
CA LYS A 779 -19.00 26.13 -17.38
C LYS A 779 -17.50 25.96 -17.55
N ASN A 780 -16.80 27.02 -17.95
CA ASN A 780 -15.35 27.05 -18.17
C ASN A 780 -14.59 27.73 -17.02
N ARG A 781 -15.13 27.66 -15.81
CA ARG A 781 -14.50 28.22 -14.61
C ARG A 781 -13.09 27.66 -14.40
N THR A 782 -12.24 28.51 -13.84
CA THR A 782 -10.88 28.18 -13.41
C THR A 782 -10.86 27.62 -11.99
N PHE A 783 -11.77 28.04 -11.10
CA PHE A 783 -11.98 27.41 -9.80
C PHE A 783 -12.73 26.08 -9.98
N HIS A 784 -11.98 25.06 -10.40
CA HIS A 784 -12.50 23.74 -10.71
C HIS A 784 -11.87 22.73 -9.76
N GLY A 785 -12.61 22.31 -8.73
CA GLY A 785 -12.05 21.53 -7.63
C GLY A 785 -11.46 20.17 -8.05
N ALA A 786 -11.99 19.55 -9.12
CA ALA A 786 -11.40 18.34 -9.71
C ALA A 786 -10.02 18.55 -10.36
N VAL A 787 -9.72 19.78 -10.77
CA VAL A 787 -8.45 20.16 -11.40
C VAL A 787 -7.47 20.69 -10.36
N ILE A 788 -7.93 21.57 -9.48
CA ILE A 788 -7.04 22.28 -8.53
C ILE A 788 -6.86 21.50 -7.23
N GLY A 789 -7.86 20.73 -6.79
CA GLY A 789 -7.85 19.99 -5.54
C GLY A 789 -8.03 18.48 -5.66
N PRO A 790 -7.59 17.75 -6.72
CA PRO A 790 -7.65 16.29 -6.76
C PRO A 790 -6.82 15.67 -5.63
N PHE A 791 -6.89 14.35 -5.45
CA PHE A 791 -5.91 13.69 -4.59
C PHE A 791 -4.48 13.99 -5.07
N SER A 792 -3.50 13.99 -4.17
CA SER A 792 -2.09 14.32 -4.48
C SER A 792 -1.85 15.68 -5.17
N ALA A 793 -2.84 16.58 -5.18
CA ALA A 793 -2.70 17.95 -5.67
C ALA A 793 -1.46 18.62 -5.06
N ASN A 794 -0.76 19.44 -5.84
CA ASN A 794 0.51 20.01 -5.39
C ASN A 794 0.77 21.43 -5.87
N LEU A 795 1.50 22.16 -5.04
CA LEU A 795 2.05 23.47 -5.33
C LEU A 795 3.55 23.42 -5.10
N ALA A 796 4.35 23.83 -6.07
CA ALA A 796 5.76 24.12 -5.87
C ALA A 796 6.05 25.59 -6.18
N VAL A 797 6.72 26.27 -5.27
CA VAL A 797 7.27 27.61 -5.48
C VAL A 797 8.79 27.46 -5.49
N ALA A 798 9.43 27.86 -6.58
CA ALA A 798 10.85 27.66 -6.82
C ALA A 798 11.55 29.02 -6.95
N LEU A 799 12.57 29.25 -6.13
CA LEU A 799 13.45 30.41 -6.11
C LEU A 799 14.74 30.07 -6.84
N TYR A 800 15.09 30.88 -7.84
CA TYR A 800 16.30 30.75 -8.63
C TYR A 800 17.17 31.98 -8.48
N LYS A 801 18.48 31.79 -8.57
CA LYS A 801 19.47 32.85 -8.67
C LYS A 801 20.05 32.87 -10.08
N CYS A 802 19.88 33.99 -10.78
CA CYS A 802 20.56 34.25 -12.04
C CYS A 802 22.01 34.69 -11.77
N ASP A 803 22.90 34.67 -12.78
CA ASP A 803 24.34 34.95 -12.69
C ASP A 803 24.75 36.05 -11.70
N ALA A 804 25.97 35.97 -11.12
CA ALA A 804 26.42 36.66 -9.89
C ALA A 804 26.07 38.15 -9.69
N ASN A 805 25.76 38.91 -10.75
CA ASN A 805 25.36 40.33 -10.72
C ASN A 805 23.84 40.57 -10.91
N SER A 806 22.99 39.54 -10.86
CA SER A 806 21.57 39.63 -11.25
C SER A 806 20.58 39.19 -10.16
N ASP A 807 19.29 39.48 -10.40
CA ASP A 807 18.20 39.31 -9.45
C ASP A 807 17.83 37.83 -9.20
N HIS A 808 17.19 37.58 -8.06
CA HIS A 808 16.50 36.32 -7.82
C HIS A 808 15.13 36.30 -8.50
N VAL A 809 14.73 35.15 -9.01
CA VAL A 809 13.44 34.97 -9.70
C VAL A 809 12.65 33.79 -9.14
N ILE A 810 11.33 33.87 -9.22
CA ILE A 810 10.37 32.86 -8.77
C ILE A 810 9.71 32.22 -9.99
N LYS A 811 9.52 30.89 -9.92
CA LYS A 811 8.62 30.13 -10.79
C LYS A 811 7.68 29.29 -9.92
N MET A 812 6.40 29.24 -10.30
CA MET A 812 5.38 28.45 -9.61
C MET A 812 4.91 27.30 -10.47
N PHE A 813 4.59 26.18 -9.83
CA PHE A 813 4.02 25.00 -10.45
C PHE A 813 2.79 24.54 -9.69
N VAL A 814 1.70 24.28 -10.40
CA VAL A 814 0.49 23.65 -9.85
C VAL A 814 0.32 22.31 -10.54
N ASN A 815 0.18 21.25 -9.74
CA ASN A 815 0.10 19.87 -10.24
C ASN A 815 1.21 19.57 -11.25
N GLU A 816 2.44 19.89 -10.87
CA GLU A 816 3.67 19.73 -11.66
C GLU A 816 3.83 20.63 -12.90
N ASP A 817 2.81 21.41 -13.28
CA ASP A 817 2.84 22.28 -14.46
C ASP A 817 3.12 23.74 -14.11
N PRO A 818 3.92 24.47 -14.91
CA PRO A 818 4.16 25.90 -14.70
C PRO A 818 2.86 26.69 -14.79
N VAL A 819 2.68 27.67 -13.89
CA VAL A 819 1.54 28.59 -13.93
C VAL A 819 1.96 30.04 -14.16
N ILE A 820 1.03 30.84 -14.68
CA ILE A 820 1.18 32.29 -14.73
C ILE A 820 1.06 32.84 -13.31
N ILE A 821 2.05 33.59 -12.87
CA ILE A 821 2.11 34.19 -11.54
C ILE A 821 1.35 35.53 -11.59
N PRO A 822 0.25 35.70 -10.82
CA PRO A 822 -0.55 36.93 -10.86
C PRO A 822 0.24 38.21 -10.62
N ALA A 823 1.26 38.17 -9.76
CA ALA A 823 2.12 39.31 -9.45
C ALA A 823 2.77 39.98 -10.68
N CYS A 824 3.07 39.22 -11.73
CA CYS A 824 3.77 39.72 -12.92
C CYS A 824 3.15 39.33 -14.26
N GLY A 825 2.08 38.54 -14.27
CA GLY A 825 1.43 38.04 -15.49
C GLY A 825 2.32 37.13 -16.36
N LYS A 826 3.41 36.58 -15.80
CA LYS A 826 4.38 35.71 -16.50
C LYS A 826 4.61 34.42 -15.72
N THR A 827 5.23 33.42 -16.35
CA THR A 827 5.62 32.16 -15.69
C THR A 827 6.86 32.29 -14.81
N VAL A 828 7.61 33.40 -14.93
CA VAL A 828 8.78 33.71 -14.11
C VAL A 828 8.67 35.17 -13.65
N CYS A 829 8.83 35.42 -12.35
CA CYS A 829 8.70 36.72 -11.71
C CYS A 829 10.01 37.11 -11.01
N SER A 830 10.38 38.40 -10.97
CA SER A 830 11.39 38.85 -10.01
C SER A 830 10.92 38.55 -8.59
N TYR A 831 11.82 38.07 -7.72
CA TYR A 831 11.48 37.83 -6.31
C TYR A 831 11.05 39.12 -5.60
N GLY A 832 11.65 40.27 -5.95
CA GLY A 832 11.28 41.57 -5.40
C GLY A 832 9.84 41.95 -5.74
N ASP A 833 9.46 41.85 -7.01
CA ASP A 833 8.09 42.12 -7.48
C ASP A 833 7.10 41.13 -6.86
N PHE A 834 7.46 39.85 -6.82
CA PHE A 834 6.67 38.79 -6.20
C PHE A 834 6.39 39.09 -4.73
N LYS A 835 7.43 39.40 -3.95
CA LYS A 835 7.31 39.73 -2.53
C LYS A 835 6.51 41.01 -2.31
N ASN A 836 6.75 42.04 -3.11
CA ASN A 836 6.03 43.32 -2.98
C ASN A 836 4.52 43.13 -3.21
N TYR A 837 4.15 42.41 -4.27
CA TYR A 837 2.76 42.09 -4.58
C TYR A 837 2.08 41.27 -3.48
N TYR A 838 2.78 40.28 -2.92
CA TYR A 838 2.28 39.41 -1.83
C TYR A 838 2.74 39.86 -0.43
N SER A 839 3.07 41.13 -0.22
CA SER A 839 3.59 41.65 1.05
C SER A 839 2.68 41.34 2.24
N LYS A 840 1.36 41.40 2.02
CA LYS A 840 0.34 41.03 3.01
C LYS A 840 0.33 39.54 3.40
N LEU A 841 0.98 38.66 2.63
CA LEU A 841 1.17 37.25 2.95
C LEU A 841 2.56 36.97 3.53
N ALA A 842 3.55 37.79 3.17
CA ALA A 842 4.92 37.70 3.68
C ALA A 842 5.01 38.13 5.15
N ASP A 843 4.39 39.27 5.49
CA ASP A 843 4.47 39.91 6.81
C ASP A 843 3.16 39.83 7.60
N CYS A 844 2.38 38.76 7.36
CA CYS A 844 1.10 38.56 8.01
C CYS A 844 1.22 38.12 9.48
N ASN A 845 0.20 38.44 10.27
CA ASN A 845 0.07 38.00 11.67
C ASN A 845 -1.16 37.10 11.82
N PHE A 846 -0.94 35.79 11.95
CA PHE A 846 -2.01 34.80 12.05
C PHE A 846 -2.94 35.05 13.25
N ALA A 847 -2.39 35.41 14.41
CA ALA A 847 -3.18 35.68 15.61
C ALA A 847 -4.14 36.86 15.40
N GLN A 848 -3.68 37.94 14.75
CA GLN A 848 -4.55 39.08 14.42
C GLN A 848 -5.58 38.74 13.33
N ILE A 849 -5.18 37.97 12.31
CA ILE A 849 -6.09 37.52 11.24
C ILE A 849 -7.24 36.68 11.80
N CYS A 850 -6.94 35.82 12.77
CA CYS A 850 -7.89 34.85 13.34
C CYS A 850 -8.58 35.32 14.63
N GLN A 851 -8.36 36.57 15.06
CA GLN A 851 -9.15 37.22 16.10
C GLN A 851 -10.50 37.71 15.55
N ASN A 852 -11.57 37.55 16.33
CA ASN A 852 -12.86 38.16 16.02
C ASN A 852 -12.80 39.68 16.26
N ASP A 853 -13.51 40.45 15.45
CA ASP A 853 -13.71 41.88 15.68
C ASP A 853 -14.70 42.05 16.84
N PRO A 854 -14.28 42.56 18.02
CA PRO A 854 -15.17 42.71 19.17
C PRO A 854 -16.33 43.69 18.93
N ASN A 855 -16.30 44.47 17.83
CA ASN A 855 -17.33 45.44 17.48
C ASN A 855 -18.28 44.97 16.35
N LYS A 856 -18.08 43.77 15.79
CA LYS A 856 -19.03 43.17 14.85
C LYS A 856 -19.86 42.10 15.57
N PRO A 857 -21.20 42.20 15.59
CA PRO A 857 -22.03 41.12 16.10
C PRO A 857 -21.76 39.86 15.27
N ALA A 858 -21.61 38.72 15.96
CA ALA A 858 -21.62 37.42 15.30
C ALA A 858 -22.89 37.33 14.46
N PHE A 859 -22.75 37.11 13.15
CA PHE A 859 -23.90 36.92 12.28
C PHE A 859 -24.65 35.66 12.75
N GLY A 860 -25.82 35.89 13.37
CA GLY A 860 -26.72 34.85 13.88
C GLY A 860 -27.62 34.26 12.80
#